data_AF-A0A7V5VXL6-F1
#
_entry.id   AF-A0A7V5VXL6-F1
#
_cell.length_a   1.000
_cell.length_b   1.000
_cell.length_c   1.000
_cell.angle_alpha   90.00
_cell.angle_beta   90.00
_cell.angle_gamma   90.00
#
_symmetry.space_group_name_H-M   'P 1'
#
loop_
_entity.id
_entity.type
_entity.pdbx_description
1 polymer ?
#
loop_
_entity_poly.entity_id
_entity_poly.type
_entity_poly.pdbx_seq_one_letter_code
_entity_poly.pdbx_strand_id
1 'polypeptide(L)'
;MSSFFKILIFSCSLMLLFNACNDFSSSEKVLHIDLNNDWYFSQNNSDQWYVAQVPGCVHTDLFNNNLIPDPYFGINENFLQSIGKSNWTYKKTFSLDSLVLNKEELYLVFEGLDTYADVYLNGNLILSANNMFRTWKVRCNNLLKINNNELIVKFKSVFAVDIPKWQKAKYRLKACDNNDQADTMISMYARKAPFHYGWDWGPRFITYGIWKPVYIEAWNYAKINDIRITNNEINNTTASLNANVEIEASQNCNIEIDITINKKHYRKSQLIYKGNNIVSVPLKIDNPILWWTNNLGGQYLYTIKTDLRKDKVLIDSKIFEYGIRDLKIVREKDSLGTSFYVKLNGIPVFMKGANYIPQDNFQNRVTSDKYENIIKAAVEANMNMLRVWGGGIYENDIFYDLCDKYGILVWQDLMFACSMYPNDTDFYQNIKHEIIDNVKRLRNHPSIALWCGNNECEAGWESWGWKNDLSVNEQNEYFENYKKLFYELIPHTIDSLDERYYHFGSPNTGFNNIEINNGDNHYWGVWHGNASFSQFKNNIGRFVSEYGFQALPEISSIKKFTNPLDRNIKSIIMLNHQRCMADKRKDKSYGYKIIEKYMINEYGIIPEDFNQYIYLSQILQAKALKTAIESHRLNMGYCMGTLYWQLNDCWPVVSWSSIDYYGKWKASHFQVKKSYNPFLIVFNDEKDSIKLYVVSDNLKKIDASLQIKILDFNGKNIWNNSENIFIEPLRTTLKYIIPKNEILSKVELNKVFLYAEAINDNKIIASNSYFFVSDKELDLPQVEIFKELKKADFGYILILRSTKLIRNVMIKIENIDYQLSDNYFDLLPDMPVNINIFTKTTQEKVGENIEFFTLNELKRLK
;
A
#
# COMPACT_ATOMS: atom_id res chain seq x y z
N MET A 1 -26.39 -14.47 -70.61
CA MET A 1 -26.82 -14.55 -69.19
C MET A 1 -26.10 -15.61 -68.35
N SER A 2 -25.07 -16.35 -68.81
CA SER A 2 -24.49 -17.47 -68.03
C SER A 2 -23.08 -17.27 -67.44
N SER A 3 -22.43 -16.12 -67.67
CA SER A 3 -21.08 -15.84 -67.11
C SER A 3 -21.14 -15.04 -65.79
N PHE A 4 -22.09 -14.11 -65.66
CA PHE A 4 -22.24 -13.25 -64.47
C PHE A 4 -22.70 -14.01 -63.22
N PHE A 5 -23.51 -15.06 -63.39
CA PHE A 5 -24.01 -15.88 -62.28
C PHE A 5 -22.93 -16.81 -61.68
N LYS A 6 -21.93 -17.22 -62.47
CA LYS A 6 -20.82 -18.06 -61.97
C LYS A 6 -19.82 -17.27 -61.12
N ILE A 7 -19.61 -16.00 -61.42
CA ILE A 7 -18.72 -15.11 -60.65
C ILE A 7 -19.35 -14.75 -59.30
N LEU A 8 -20.67 -14.51 -59.26
CA LEU A 8 -21.39 -14.20 -58.02
C LEU A 8 -21.40 -15.38 -57.03
N ILE A 9 -21.56 -16.61 -57.54
CA ILE A 9 -21.52 -17.82 -56.71
C ILE A 9 -20.09 -18.06 -56.18
N PHE A 10 -19.05 -17.82 -56.98
CA PHE A 10 -17.66 -17.97 -56.52
C PHE A 10 -17.26 -16.91 -55.48
N SER A 11 -17.76 -15.67 -55.59
CA SER A 11 -17.54 -14.61 -54.59
C SER A 11 -18.32 -14.83 -53.29
N CYS A 12 -19.55 -15.37 -53.35
CA CYS A 12 -20.31 -15.76 -52.15
C CYS A 12 -19.68 -16.97 -51.43
N SER A 13 -19.15 -17.94 -52.17
CA SER A 13 -18.38 -19.06 -51.60
C SER A 13 -17.08 -18.60 -50.93
N LEU A 14 -16.37 -17.62 -51.51
CA LEU A 14 -15.18 -17.04 -50.89
C LEU A 14 -15.52 -16.24 -49.62
N MET A 15 -16.60 -15.44 -49.61
CA MET A 15 -17.04 -14.73 -48.41
C MET A 15 -17.53 -15.67 -47.29
N LEU A 16 -18.21 -16.77 -47.65
CA LEU A 16 -18.59 -17.81 -46.69
C LEU A 16 -17.37 -18.58 -46.15
N LEU A 17 -16.34 -18.82 -46.97
CA LEU A 17 -15.07 -19.41 -46.53
C LEU A 17 -14.25 -18.45 -45.64
N PHE A 18 -14.27 -17.14 -45.90
CA PHE A 18 -13.60 -16.15 -45.05
C PHE A 18 -14.31 -15.95 -43.70
N ASN A 19 -15.65 -15.97 -43.66
CA ASN A 19 -16.39 -15.97 -42.39
C ASN A 19 -16.24 -17.30 -41.64
N ALA A 20 -16.30 -18.44 -42.32
CA ALA A 20 -16.05 -19.74 -41.71
C ALA A 20 -14.62 -19.89 -41.17
N CYS A 21 -13.59 -19.35 -41.84
CA CYS A 21 -12.22 -19.35 -41.33
C CYS A 21 -12.01 -18.44 -40.12
N ASN A 22 -12.70 -17.28 -40.05
CA ASN A 22 -12.68 -16.44 -38.85
C ASN A 22 -13.41 -17.10 -37.69
N ASP A 23 -14.57 -17.71 -37.93
CA ASP A 23 -15.35 -18.46 -36.93
C ASP A 23 -14.58 -19.69 -36.42
N PHE A 24 -13.90 -20.45 -37.30
CA PHE A 24 -13.06 -21.60 -36.92
C PHE A 24 -11.81 -21.18 -36.11
N SER A 25 -11.24 -20.00 -36.37
CA SER A 25 -10.14 -19.47 -35.56
C SER A 25 -10.60 -18.97 -34.18
N SER A 26 -11.87 -18.58 -34.06
CA SER A 26 -12.48 -18.12 -32.81
C SER A 26 -12.92 -19.31 -31.94
N SER A 27 -13.35 -20.41 -32.57
CA SER A 27 -13.83 -21.61 -31.89
C SER A 27 -12.75 -22.40 -31.17
N GLU A 28 -11.46 -22.22 -31.50
CA GLU A 28 -10.37 -22.96 -30.86
C GLU A 28 -9.70 -22.22 -29.70
N LYS A 29 -9.91 -20.91 -29.59
CA LYS A 29 -9.32 -20.10 -28.51
C LYS A 29 -9.85 -20.50 -27.14
N VAL A 30 -9.05 -20.27 -26.10
CA VAL A 30 -9.53 -20.25 -24.71
C VAL A 30 -10.65 -19.21 -24.59
N LEU A 31 -11.78 -19.62 -24.01
CA LEU A 31 -12.95 -18.79 -23.78
C LEU A 31 -13.11 -18.54 -22.29
N HIS A 32 -13.29 -17.27 -21.90
CA HIS A 32 -13.66 -16.86 -20.55
C HIS A 32 -15.07 -16.28 -20.59
N ILE A 33 -16.03 -16.96 -19.95
CA ILE A 33 -17.42 -16.52 -19.86
C ILE A 33 -17.64 -15.93 -18.47
N ASP A 34 -17.75 -14.60 -18.41
CA ASP A 34 -17.98 -13.85 -17.19
C ASP A 34 -19.34 -14.22 -16.56
N LEU A 35 -19.34 -14.47 -15.24
CA LEU A 35 -20.54 -14.78 -14.48
C LEU A 35 -20.82 -13.74 -13.39
N ASN A 36 -20.30 -12.52 -13.48
CA ASN A 36 -20.33 -11.54 -12.40
C ASN A 36 -21.67 -10.79 -12.23
N ASN A 37 -22.53 -10.79 -13.25
CA ASN A 37 -23.83 -10.08 -13.22
C ASN A 37 -24.98 -10.93 -12.67
N ASP A 38 -26.13 -10.33 -12.37
CA ASP A 38 -27.40 -10.97 -12.00
C ASP A 38 -27.35 -11.98 -10.84
N TRP A 39 -26.58 -11.64 -9.80
CA TRP A 39 -26.56 -12.41 -8.56
C TRP A 39 -27.64 -11.96 -7.60
N TYR A 40 -28.10 -12.89 -6.78
CA TYR A 40 -28.99 -12.62 -5.67
C TYR A 40 -28.43 -13.21 -4.39
N PHE A 41 -28.72 -12.60 -3.24
CA PHE A 41 -28.31 -13.09 -1.94
C PHE A 41 -29.48 -13.19 -0.94
N SER A 42 -29.32 -14.07 0.03
CA SER A 42 -30.29 -14.31 1.13
C SER A 42 -29.56 -14.67 2.42
N GLN A 43 -30.11 -14.21 3.55
CA GLN A 43 -29.63 -14.53 4.89
C GLN A 43 -30.24 -15.86 5.37
N ASN A 44 -29.42 -16.72 5.99
CA ASN A 44 -29.86 -17.95 6.67
C ASN A 44 -30.77 -18.88 5.84
N ASN A 45 -30.61 -18.89 4.51
CA ASN A 45 -31.48 -19.61 3.56
C ASN A 45 -32.96 -19.19 3.65
N SER A 46 -33.25 -17.92 3.90
CA SER A 46 -34.62 -17.39 3.82
C SER A 46 -35.16 -17.40 2.38
N ASP A 47 -36.48 -17.42 2.23
CA ASP A 47 -37.14 -17.30 0.92
C ASP A 47 -37.06 -15.88 0.32
N GLN A 48 -36.59 -14.90 1.10
CA GLN A 48 -36.39 -13.53 0.62
C GLN A 48 -35.02 -13.40 -0.06
N TRP A 49 -35.03 -12.95 -1.32
CA TRP A 49 -33.84 -12.74 -2.13
C TRP A 49 -33.74 -11.29 -2.57
N TYR A 50 -32.52 -10.76 -2.50
CA TYR A 50 -32.19 -9.39 -2.88
C TYR A 50 -31.10 -9.41 -3.94
N VAL A 51 -30.98 -8.35 -4.74
CA VAL A 51 -29.91 -8.24 -5.74
C VAL A 51 -28.57 -8.14 -5.05
N ALA A 52 -27.56 -8.82 -5.58
CA ALA A 52 -26.20 -8.82 -5.07
C ALA A 52 -25.20 -8.40 -6.14
N GLN A 53 -24.13 -7.73 -5.72
CA GLN A 53 -23.01 -7.38 -6.58
C GLN A 53 -21.91 -8.45 -6.47
N VAL A 54 -21.41 -8.90 -7.62
CA VAL A 54 -20.21 -9.74 -7.71
C VAL A 54 -19.26 -9.09 -8.73
N PRO A 55 -17.98 -8.88 -8.43
CA PRO A 55 -17.34 -9.03 -7.12
C PRO A 55 -17.94 -8.12 -6.04
N GLY A 56 -18.14 -8.64 -4.83
CA GLY A 56 -18.80 -7.89 -3.77
C GLY A 56 -18.87 -8.63 -2.43
N CYS A 57 -19.60 -8.04 -1.48
CA CYS A 57 -19.79 -8.63 -0.17
C CYS A 57 -21.15 -8.27 0.46
N VAL A 58 -21.55 -9.06 1.45
CA VAL A 58 -22.88 -8.97 2.08
C VAL A 58 -23.16 -7.62 2.72
N HIS A 59 -22.16 -6.94 3.28
CA HIS A 59 -22.36 -5.61 3.87
C HIS A 59 -22.74 -4.58 2.81
N THR A 60 -22.05 -4.59 1.66
CA THR A 60 -22.36 -3.67 0.57
C THR A 60 -23.68 -4.03 -0.10
N ASP A 61 -24.01 -5.32 -0.21
CA ASP A 61 -25.29 -5.75 -0.79
C ASP A 61 -26.47 -5.34 0.10
N LEU A 62 -26.36 -5.53 1.42
CA LEU A 62 -27.36 -5.05 2.38
C LEU A 62 -27.54 -3.53 2.30
N PHE A 63 -26.43 -2.78 2.22
CA PHE A 63 -26.46 -1.32 2.13
C PHE A 63 -27.12 -0.87 0.81
N ASN A 64 -26.74 -1.46 -0.32
CA ASN A 64 -27.28 -1.12 -1.64
C ASN A 64 -28.78 -1.44 -1.77
N ASN A 65 -29.28 -2.41 -1.00
CA ASN A 65 -30.70 -2.74 -0.92
C ASN A 65 -31.45 -1.98 0.19
N ASN A 66 -30.82 -0.98 0.84
CA ASN A 66 -31.39 -0.19 1.94
C ASN A 66 -31.81 -1.02 3.16
N LEU A 67 -31.15 -2.15 3.41
CA LEU A 67 -31.44 -3.04 4.54
C LEU A 67 -30.62 -2.70 5.79
N ILE A 68 -29.55 -1.92 5.64
CA ILE A 68 -28.72 -1.40 6.73
C ILE A 68 -28.39 0.08 6.49
N PRO A 69 -28.13 0.87 7.54
CA PRO A 69 -27.61 2.23 7.37
C PRO A 69 -26.16 2.23 6.87
N ASP A 70 -25.61 3.40 6.55
CA ASP A 70 -24.19 3.55 6.20
C ASP A 70 -23.30 2.97 7.32
N PRO A 71 -22.50 1.93 7.04
CA PRO A 71 -21.63 1.30 8.04
C PRO A 71 -20.62 2.26 8.66
N TYR A 72 -20.20 3.31 7.95
CA TYR A 72 -19.16 4.24 8.42
C TYR A 72 -19.71 5.47 9.15
N PHE A 73 -21.04 5.65 9.20
CA PHE A 73 -21.63 6.79 9.88
C PHE A 73 -21.78 6.55 11.39
N GLY A 74 -21.36 7.53 12.21
CA GLY A 74 -21.64 7.56 13.64
C GLY A 74 -21.09 6.35 14.41
N ILE A 75 -21.99 5.52 14.92
CA ILE A 75 -21.62 4.30 15.67
C ILE A 75 -22.25 3.05 15.05
N ASN A 76 -22.64 3.13 13.77
CA ASN A 76 -23.42 2.10 13.09
C ASN A 76 -22.74 0.74 13.08
N GLU A 77 -21.40 0.71 13.00
CA GLU A 77 -20.59 -0.51 13.16
C GLU A 77 -21.07 -1.40 14.33
N ASN A 78 -21.37 -0.82 15.49
CA ASN A 78 -21.75 -1.58 16.69
C ASN A 78 -23.06 -2.37 16.49
N PHE A 79 -23.97 -1.87 15.65
CA PHE A 79 -25.27 -2.49 15.39
C PHE A 79 -25.23 -3.50 14.24
N LEU A 80 -24.14 -3.55 13.48
CA LEU A 80 -24.00 -4.40 12.29
C LEU A 80 -23.28 -5.73 12.55
N GLN A 81 -22.82 -5.98 13.78
CA GLN A 81 -22.02 -7.16 14.13
C GLN A 81 -22.74 -8.51 13.93
N SER A 82 -24.08 -8.53 13.90
CA SER A 82 -24.87 -9.74 13.66
C SER A 82 -24.75 -10.27 12.22
N ILE A 83 -24.38 -9.42 11.25
CA ILE A 83 -24.14 -9.81 9.85
C ILE A 83 -23.05 -10.86 9.77
N GLY A 84 -21.94 -10.62 10.47
CA GLY A 84 -20.80 -11.55 10.57
C GLY A 84 -21.11 -12.84 11.32
N LYS A 85 -22.23 -12.92 12.06
CA LYS A 85 -22.63 -14.15 12.75
C LYS A 85 -23.56 -15.03 11.91
N SER A 86 -24.10 -14.49 10.82
CA SER A 86 -25.10 -15.14 9.99
C SER A 86 -24.48 -15.97 8.86
N ASN A 87 -25.25 -16.93 8.36
CA ASN A 87 -24.92 -17.61 7.11
C ASN A 87 -25.55 -16.87 5.94
N TRP A 88 -24.91 -16.93 4.78
CA TRP A 88 -25.33 -16.20 3.59
C TRP A 88 -25.32 -17.11 2.37
N THR A 89 -26.32 -16.98 1.50
CA THR A 89 -26.38 -17.75 0.26
C THR A 89 -26.48 -16.80 -0.91
N TYR A 90 -25.61 -16.99 -1.90
CA TYR A 90 -25.68 -16.34 -3.21
C TYR A 90 -26.23 -17.33 -4.23
N LYS A 91 -27.06 -16.86 -5.17
CA LYS A 91 -27.55 -17.65 -6.30
C LYS A 91 -27.48 -16.88 -7.60
N LYS A 92 -27.23 -17.61 -8.68
CA LYS A 92 -27.36 -17.13 -10.07
C LYS A 92 -27.85 -18.25 -10.96
N THR A 93 -28.64 -17.89 -11.97
CA THR A 93 -28.93 -18.76 -13.11
C THR A 93 -28.25 -18.22 -14.37
N PHE A 94 -27.75 -19.11 -15.23
CA PHE A 94 -27.10 -18.74 -16.48
C PHE A 94 -27.26 -19.80 -17.57
N SER A 95 -27.11 -19.37 -18.82
CA SER A 95 -27.06 -20.22 -20.00
C SER A 95 -25.67 -20.16 -20.63
N LEU A 96 -25.29 -21.21 -21.35
CA LEU A 96 -24.04 -21.28 -22.10
C LEU A 96 -24.33 -21.60 -23.56
N ASP A 97 -23.51 -21.03 -24.44
CA ASP A 97 -23.55 -21.40 -25.86
C ASP A 97 -23.06 -22.84 -26.04
N SER A 98 -23.64 -23.55 -27.01
CA SER A 98 -23.15 -24.85 -27.49
C SER A 98 -21.65 -24.85 -27.82
N LEU A 99 -21.11 -23.75 -28.35
CA LEU A 99 -19.69 -23.59 -28.66
C LEU A 99 -18.79 -23.70 -27.41
N VAL A 100 -19.27 -23.24 -26.26
CA VAL A 100 -18.56 -23.38 -24.98
C VAL A 100 -18.64 -24.82 -24.50
N LEU A 101 -19.82 -25.43 -24.55
CA LEU A 101 -20.06 -26.81 -24.09
C LEU A 101 -19.35 -27.86 -24.95
N ASN A 102 -19.08 -27.55 -26.21
CA ASN A 102 -18.35 -28.42 -27.13
C ASN A 102 -16.82 -28.39 -26.90
N LYS A 103 -16.32 -27.56 -25.98
CA LYS A 103 -14.90 -27.55 -25.60
C LYS A 103 -14.51 -28.83 -24.85
N GLU A 104 -13.26 -29.25 -25.01
CA GLU A 104 -12.72 -30.45 -24.36
C GLU A 104 -12.64 -30.31 -22.83
N GLU A 105 -12.35 -29.11 -22.34
CA GLU A 105 -12.11 -28.82 -20.94
C GLU A 105 -12.94 -27.61 -20.52
N LEU A 106 -13.76 -27.78 -19.47
CA LEU A 106 -14.59 -26.72 -18.91
C LEU A 106 -14.34 -26.62 -17.41
N TYR A 107 -13.99 -25.43 -16.94
CA TYR A 107 -13.74 -25.14 -15.54
C TYR A 107 -14.59 -23.99 -15.05
N LEU A 108 -15.17 -24.11 -13.86
CA LEU A 108 -15.66 -22.98 -13.10
C LEU A 108 -14.53 -22.44 -12.23
N VAL A 109 -14.26 -21.14 -12.34
CA VAL A 109 -13.18 -20.46 -11.64
C VAL A 109 -13.76 -19.37 -10.73
N PHE A 110 -13.36 -19.40 -9.47
CA PHE A 110 -13.57 -18.31 -8.51
C PHE A 110 -12.20 -17.75 -8.13
N GLU A 111 -11.93 -16.50 -8.47
CA GLU A 111 -10.66 -15.85 -8.11
C GLU A 111 -10.56 -15.54 -6.60
N GLY A 112 -11.68 -15.59 -5.88
CA GLY A 112 -11.71 -15.34 -4.44
C GLY A 112 -13.09 -15.54 -3.81
N LEU A 113 -13.13 -16.35 -2.76
CA LEU A 113 -14.32 -16.61 -1.94
C LEU A 113 -14.00 -16.28 -0.48
N ASP A 114 -14.74 -15.36 0.14
CA ASP A 114 -14.54 -14.92 1.52
C ASP A 114 -15.62 -15.51 2.46
N THR A 115 -15.35 -16.53 3.27
CA THR A 115 -14.19 -17.43 3.22
C THR A 115 -14.63 -18.90 3.19
N TYR A 116 -15.40 -19.34 4.17
CA TYR A 116 -15.91 -20.72 4.22
C TYR A 116 -17.13 -20.86 3.33
N ALA A 117 -16.96 -21.40 2.12
CA ALA A 117 -18.00 -21.43 1.10
C ALA A 117 -18.20 -22.84 0.52
N ASP A 118 -19.44 -23.33 0.53
CA ASP A 118 -19.83 -24.51 -0.24
C ASP A 118 -20.50 -24.08 -1.55
N VAL A 119 -19.98 -24.52 -2.69
CA VAL A 119 -20.48 -24.17 -4.02
C VAL A 119 -21.21 -25.36 -4.64
N TYR A 120 -22.44 -25.11 -5.08
CA TYR A 120 -23.29 -26.08 -5.75
C TYR A 120 -23.57 -25.65 -7.19
N LEU A 121 -23.37 -26.56 -8.14
CA LEU A 121 -23.76 -26.39 -9.54
C LEU A 121 -24.82 -27.42 -9.89
N ASN A 122 -26.00 -26.94 -10.32
CA ASN A 122 -27.13 -27.79 -10.69
C ASN A 122 -27.49 -28.82 -9.60
N GLY A 123 -27.44 -28.40 -8.34
CA GLY A 123 -27.70 -29.24 -7.16
C GLY A 123 -26.52 -30.09 -6.66
N ASN A 124 -25.40 -30.14 -7.38
CA ASN A 124 -24.22 -30.93 -6.99
C ASN A 124 -23.22 -30.07 -6.24
N LEU A 125 -22.75 -30.50 -5.07
CA LEU A 125 -21.63 -29.86 -4.37
C LEU A 125 -20.35 -30.08 -5.20
N ILE A 126 -19.73 -29.00 -5.66
CA ILE A 126 -18.54 -29.05 -6.53
C ILE A 126 -17.28 -28.50 -5.86
N LEU A 127 -17.42 -27.70 -4.80
CA LEU A 127 -16.30 -27.08 -4.08
C LEU A 127 -16.69 -26.78 -2.63
N SER A 128 -15.74 -27.00 -1.72
CA SER A 128 -15.74 -26.42 -0.37
C SER A 128 -14.47 -25.59 -0.19
N ALA A 129 -14.61 -24.27 -0.19
CA ALA A 129 -13.53 -23.30 -0.04
C ALA A 129 -13.35 -22.88 1.42
N ASN A 130 -12.10 -22.59 1.81
CA ASN A 130 -11.73 -22.22 3.19
C ASN A 130 -10.56 -21.21 3.26
N ASN A 131 -10.36 -20.42 2.20
CA ASN A 131 -9.30 -19.43 2.11
C ASN A 131 -9.71 -18.28 1.19
N MET A 132 -9.72 -17.07 1.72
CA MET A 132 -10.05 -15.82 1.02
C MET A 132 -9.05 -15.52 -0.10
N PHE A 133 -7.80 -15.92 0.07
CA PHE A 133 -6.67 -15.52 -0.77
C PHE A 133 -6.33 -16.53 -1.87
N ARG A 134 -7.13 -17.58 -2.03
CA ARG A 134 -6.93 -18.62 -3.04
C ARG A 134 -7.84 -18.44 -4.24
N THR A 135 -7.32 -18.82 -5.41
CA THR A 135 -8.14 -19.08 -6.59
C THR A 135 -8.61 -20.52 -6.57
N TRP A 136 -9.91 -20.72 -6.77
CA TRP A 136 -10.54 -22.03 -6.78
C TRP A 136 -11.01 -22.38 -8.18
N LYS A 137 -10.48 -23.48 -8.73
CA LYS A 137 -10.76 -23.96 -10.09
C LYS A 137 -11.29 -25.39 -10.03
N VAL A 138 -12.46 -25.63 -10.62
CA VAL A 138 -13.12 -26.95 -10.62
C VAL A 138 -13.57 -27.33 -12.02
N ARG A 139 -13.24 -28.55 -12.47
CA ARG A 139 -13.68 -29.10 -13.75
C ARG A 139 -15.17 -29.43 -13.73
N CYS A 140 -15.93 -28.97 -14.73
CA CYS A 140 -17.40 -29.02 -14.74
C CYS A 140 -18.02 -29.61 -16.02
N ASN A 141 -17.23 -30.26 -16.89
CA ASN A 141 -17.67 -30.79 -18.20
C ASN A 141 -19.03 -31.52 -18.20
N ASN A 142 -19.29 -32.36 -17.18
CA ASN A 142 -20.48 -33.22 -17.14
C ASN A 142 -21.65 -32.63 -16.35
N LEU A 143 -21.49 -31.42 -15.82
CA LEU A 143 -22.48 -30.78 -14.94
C LEU A 143 -23.18 -29.61 -15.62
N LEU A 144 -22.53 -28.97 -16.59
CA LEU A 144 -23.05 -27.82 -17.30
C LEU A 144 -24.08 -28.21 -18.37
N LYS A 145 -25.08 -27.35 -18.55
CA LYS A 145 -26.19 -27.48 -19.50
C LYS A 145 -26.21 -26.28 -20.44
N ILE A 146 -26.91 -26.38 -21.57
CA ILE A 146 -27.11 -25.23 -22.47
C ILE A 146 -27.90 -24.13 -21.76
N ASN A 147 -28.99 -24.49 -21.09
CA ASN A 147 -29.87 -23.54 -20.41
C ASN A 147 -30.06 -23.92 -18.94
N ASN A 148 -30.47 -22.92 -18.15
CA ASN A 148 -30.91 -23.09 -16.77
C ASN A 148 -29.85 -23.77 -15.88
N ASN A 149 -28.57 -23.37 -16.02
CA ASN A 149 -27.58 -23.72 -15.00
C ASN A 149 -27.85 -22.89 -13.77
N GLU A 150 -27.89 -23.52 -12.62
CA GLU A 150 -28.01 -22.86 -11.32
C GLU A 150 -26.70 -23.00 -10.55
N LEU A 151 -26.16 -21.87 -10.11
CA LEU A 151 -25.00 -21.78 -9.24
C LEU A 151 -25.43 -21.22 -7.89
N ILE A 152 -25.14 -21.95 -6.82
CA ILE A 152 -25.42 -21.54 -5.45
C ILE A 152 -24.10 -21.54 -4.66
N VAL A 153 -23.80 -20.45 -3.98
CA VAL A 153 -22.64 -20.34 -3.08
C VAL A 153 -23.13 -20.07 -1.67
N LYS A 154 -22.87 -21.00 -0.74
CA LYS A 154 -23.30 -20.91 0.66
C LYS A 154 -22.11 -20.58 1.56
N PHE A 155 -22.09 -19.37 2.10
CA PHE A 155 -21.11 -18.93 3.09
C PHE A 155 -21.55 -19.30 4.50
N LYS A 156 -20.64 -19.95 5.23
CA LYS A 156 -20.78 -20.25 6.65
C LYS A 156 -20.11 -19.15 7.48
N SER A 157 -20.78 -18.76 8.56
CA SER A 157 -20.22 -17.88 9.57
C SER A 157 -18.87 -18.40 10.09
N VAL A 158 -17.86 -17.52 10.15
CA VAL A 158 -16.52 -17.89 10.67
C VAL A 158 -16.62 -18.38 12.12
N PHE A 159 -17.55 -17.85 12.91
CA PHE A 159 -17.75 -18.26 14.29
C PHE A 159 -18.19 -19.73 14.40
N ALA A 160 -19.05 -20.18 13.48
CA ALA A 160 -19.53 -21.56 13.47
C ALA A 160 -18.42 -22.57 13.15
N VAL A 161 -17.37 -22.14 12.44
CA VAL A 161 -16.24 -22.98 12.04
C VAL A 161 -15.09 -22.90 13.03
N ASP A 162 -14.75 -21.69 13.48
CA ASP A 162 -13.50 -21.42 14.20
C ASP A 162 -13.64 -21.43 15.72
N ILE A 163 -14.82 -21.17 16.30
CA ILE A 163 -15.05 -21.38 17.73
C ILE A 163 -14.79 -22.84 18.14
N PRO A 164 -15.28 -23.86 17.41
CA PRO A 164 -14.95 -25.25 17.72
C PRO A 164 -13.44 -25.55 17.65
N LYS A 165 -12.70 -24.93 16.72
CA LYS A 165 -11.23 -25.07 16.65
C LYS A 165 -10.56 -24.44 17.87
N TRP A 166 -10.97 -23.22 18.23
CA TRP A 166 -10.50 -22.51 19.42
C TRP A 166 -10.77 -23.31 20.71
N GLN A 167 -11.95 -23.93 20.84
CA GLN A 167 -12.32 -24.74 22.01
C GLN A 167 -11.47 -26.01 22.12
N LYS A 168 -11.18 -26.68 20.99
CA LYS A 168 -10.39 -27.92 20.93
C LYS A 168 -8.88 -27.70 20.99
N ALA A 169 -8.41 -26.46 20.77
CA ALA A 169 -6.99 -26.15 20.77
C ALA A 169 -6.35 -26.49 22.13
N LYS A 170 -5.24 -27.24 22.09
CA LYS A 170 -4.47 -27.67 23.27
C LYS A 170 -4.09 -26.51 24.19
N TYR A 171 -3.71 -25.39 23.58
CA TYR A 171 -3.48 -24.11 24.22
C TYR A 171 -4.07 -22.99 23.36
N ARG A 172 -4.31 -21.83 23.97
CA ARG A 172 -4.91 -20.69 23.27
C ARG A 172 -3.86 -20.01 22.39
N LEU A 173 -4.16 -19.89 21.10
CA LEU A 173 -3.35 -19.05 20.22
C LEU A 173 -3.50 -17.58 20.65
N LYS A 174 -2.40 -16.83 20.56
CA LYS A 174 -2.30 -15.43 20.98
C LYS A 174 -2.38 -14.49 19.75
N ALA A 175 -3.05 -13.36 19.95
CA ALA A 175 -3.14 -12.24 19.03
C ALA A 175 -3.15 -10.94 19.86
N CYS A 176 -2.81 -9.79 19.26
CA CYS A 176 -2.93 -8.49 19.94
C CYS A 176 -4.40 -8.13 20.17
N ASP A 177 -4.73 -7.53 21.32
CA ASP A 177 -6.12 -7.21 21.67
C ASP A 177 -6.76 -6.20 20.72
N ASN A 178 -5.95 -5.38 20.04
CA ASN A 178 -6.44 -4.41 19.07
C ASN A 178 -6.80 -5.02 17.70
N ASN A 179 -6.33 -6.24 17.38
CA ASN A 179 -6.37 -6.85 16.04
C ASN A 179 -7.52 -7.83 15.83
N ASP A 180 -8.06 -8.37 16.92
CA ASP A 180 -9.35 -9.04 16.91
C ASP A 180 -10.15 -8.49 18.09
N GLN A 181 -11.02 -7.52 17.78
CA GLN A 181 -11.72 -6.72 18.79
C GLN A 181 -12.91 -7.47 19.43
N ALA A 182 -12.88 -8.80 19.47
CA ALA A 182 -13.84 -9.64 20.18
C ALA A 182 -13.29 -10.18 21.49
N ASP A 183 -14.20 -10.56 22.38
CA ASP A 183 -13.83 -11.25 23.62
C ASP A 183 -13.28 -12.66 23.36
N THR A 184 -13.70 -13.30 22.28
CA THR A 184 -13.12 -14.56 21.79
C THR A 184 -12.44 -14.32 20.46
N MET A 185 -11.11 -14.27 20.48
CA MET A 185 -10.30 -14.06 19.29
C MET A 185 -10.19 -15.35 18.49
N ILE A 186 -10.61 -15.29 17.22
CA ILE A 186 -10.64 -16.43 16.31
C ILE A 186 -10.00 -16.13 14.96
N SER A 187 -9.56 -14.89 14.71
CA SER A 187 -8.97 -14.44 13.44
C SER A 187 -7.85 -15.34 12.94
N MET A 188 -7.00 -15.84 13.84
CA MET A 188 -5.85 -16.69 13.53
C MET A 188 -6.21 -18.07 12.93
N TYR A 189 -7.43 -18.57 13.13
CA TYR A 189 -7.86 -19.88 12.62
C TYR A 189 -8.41 -19.84 11.19
N ALA A 190 -8.66 -18.64 10.66
CA ALA A 190 -9.16 -18.41 9.32
C ALA A 190 -8.06 -17.85 8.42
N ARG A 191 -7.98 -18.32 7.17
CA ARG A 191 -7.27 -17.61 6.11
C ARG A 191 -8.20 -16.58 5.49
N LYS A 192 -8.38 -15.49 6.24
CA LYS A 192 -9.23 -14.33 5.93
C LYS A 192 -8.45 -13.06 6.28
N ALA A 193 -8.73 -11.94 5.61
CA ALA A 193 -8.10 -10.66 5.89
C ALA A 193 -8.20 -10.30 7.39
N PRO A 194 -7.07 -10.22 8.13
CA PRO A 194 -7.07 -9.99 9.57
C PRO A 194 -7.82 -8.71 9.99
N PHE A 195 -7.67 -7.62 9.25
CA PHE A 195 -8.32 -6.35 9.57
C PHE A 195 -9.87 -6.39 9.56
N HIS A 196 -10.50 -7.41 8.95
CA HIS A 196 -11.95 -7.60 9.06
C HIS A 196 -12.43 -7.84 10.50
N TYR A 197 -11.55 -8.31 11.39
CA TYR A 197 -11.85 -8.57 12.81
C TYR A 197 -11.70 -7.31 13.70
N GLY A 198 -11.31 -6.17 13.10
CA GLY A 198 -10.94 -4.93 13.76
C GLY A 198 -9.43 -4.71 13.73
N TRP A 199 -8.99 -3.47 13.88
CA TRP A 199 -7.57 -3.14 14.08
C TRP A 199 -7.45 -1.83 14.89
N ASP A 200 -6.27 -1.47 15.40
CA ASP A 200 -6.05 -0.20 16.12
C ASP A 200 -6.20 1.08 15.26
N TRP A 201 -6.51 0.91 13.97
CA TRP A 201 -6.93 1.95 13.02
C TRP A 201 -8.19 1.58 12.24
N GLY A 202 -8.77 0.39 12.44
CA GLY A 202 -9.81 -0.18 11.57
C GLY A 202 -11.06 -0.65 12.34
N PRO A 203 -12.25 -0.61 11.73
CA PRO A 203 -13.48 -1.11 12.33
C PRO A 203 -13.56 -2.63 12.19
N ARG A 204 -14.42 -3.25 12.99
CA ARG A 204 -14.74 -4.67 12.89
C ARG A 204 -15.92 -4.88 11.96
N PHE A 205 -15.63 -5.34 10.73
CA PHE A 205 -16.63 -5.81 9.77
C PHE A 205 -16.28 -7.20 9.24
N ILE A 206 -16.79 -8.23 9.91
CA ILE A 206 -16.65 -9.61 9.46
C ILE A 206 -17.64 -9.84 8.31
N THR A 207 -17.20 -9.55 7.09
CA THR A 207 -17.97 -9.70 5.86
C THR A 207 -17.81 -11.08 5.23
N TYR A 208 -18.62 -11.35 4.20
CA TYR A 208 -18.59 -12.55 3.36
C TYR A 208 -18.92 -12.17 1.93
N GLY A 209 -18.45 -12.96 0.96
CA GLY A 209 -18.88 -12.76 -0.43
C GLY A 209 -17.99 -13.41 -1.46
N ILE A 210 -18.47 -13.35 -2.70
CA ILE A 210 -17.67 -13.64 -3.89
C ILE A 210 -16.89 -12.34 -4.18
N TRP A 211 -15.76 -12.18 -3.50
CA TRP A 211 -15.06 -10.89 -3.41
C TRP A 211 -14.15 -10.58 -4.60
N LYS A 212 -13.93 -11.57 -5.48
CA LYS A 212 -13.24 -11.46 -6.76
C LYS A 212 -14.05 -12.14 -7.89
N PRO A 213 -13.71 -11.90 -9.17
CA PRO A 213 -14.46 -12.43 -10.31
C PRO A 213 -14.73 -13.94 -10.29
N VAL A 214 -15.84 -14.32 -10.93
CA VAL A 214 -16.24 -15.70 -11.23
C VAL A 214 -16.51 -15.85 -12.72
N TYR A 215 -15.99 -16.92 -13.33
CA TYR A 215 -16.15 -17.18 -14.76
C TYR A 215 -16.04 -18.66 -15.11
N ILE A 216 -16.53 -19.03 -16.30
CA ILE A 216 -16.23 -20.32 -16.94
C ILE A 216 -15.00 -20.16 -17.83
N GLU A 217 -13.99 -21.00 -17.62
CA GLU A 217 -12.84 -21.16 -18.50
C GLU A 217 -13.06 -22.42 -19.37
N ALA A 218 -13.10 -22.27 -20.70
CA ALA A 218 -13.33 -23.37 -21.61
C ALA A 218 -12.31 -23.39 -22.77
N TRP A 219 -11.69 -24.53 -23.03
CA TRP A 219 -10.54 -24.62 -23.96
C TRP A 219 -10.38 -26.02 -24.59
N ASN A 220 -9.59 -26.08 -25.66
CA ASN A 220 -9.24 -27.28 -26.41
C ASN A 220 -7.72 -27.44 -26.46
N TYR A 221 -7.24 -28.67 -26.64
CA TYR A 221 -5.82 -29.04 -26.84
C TYR A 221 -4.87 -28.66 -25.70
N ALA A 222 -4.62 -27.36 -25.52
CA ALA A 222 -3.73 -26.82 -24.52
C ALA A 222 -4.01 -25.33 -24.22
N LYS A 223 -3.62 -24.87 -23.03
CA LYS A 223 -3.64 -23.46 -22.63
C LYS A 223 -2.42 -23.08 -21.81
N ILE A 224 -2.13 -21.79 -21.76
CA ILE A 224 -1.07 -21.21 -20.94
C ILE A 224 -1.62 -21.02 -19.52
N ASN A 225 -1.06 -21.73 -18.54
CA ASN A 225 -1.37 -21.51 -17.13
C ASN A 225 -0.57 -20.33 -16.57
N ASP A 226 0.72 -20.28 -16.83
CA ASP A 226 1.64 -19.28 -16.28
C ASP A 226 2.80 -19.01 -17.24
N ILE A 227 3.39 -17.81 -17.16
CA ILE A 227 4.63 -17.47 -17.85
C ILE A 227 5.56 -16.85 -16.80
N ARG A 228 6.69 -17.48 -16.49
CA ARG A 228 7.71 -16.91 -15.60
C ARG A 228 8.89 -16.42 -16.42
N ILE A 229 9.18 -15.12 -16.33
CA ILE A 229 10.44 -14.57 -16.87
C ILE A 229 11.53 -14.69 -15.80
N THR A 230 12.65 -15.33 -16.14
CA THR A 230 13.84 -15.40 -15.27
C THR A 230 15.01 -14.69 -15.92
N ASN A 231 15.79 -13.97 -15.10
CA ASN A 231 16.97 -13.25 -15.55
C ASN A 231 18.19 -14.19 -15.46
N ASN A 232 18.89 -14.41 -16.57
CA ASN A 232 20.17 -15.12 -16.54
C ASN A 232 21.33 -14.14 -16.35
N GLU A 233 21.38 -13.11 -17.19
CA GLU A 233 22.39 -12.05 -17.16
C GLU A 233 21.79 -10.74 -17.64
N ILE A 234 22.03 -9.65 -16.90
CA ILE A 234 21.63 -8.29 -17.29
C ILE A 234 22.85 -7.39 -17.19
N ASN A 235 23.21 -6.76 -18.30
CA ASN A 235 24.24 -5.72 -18.36
C ASN A 235 23.80 -4.61 -19.34
N ASN A 236 24.63 -3.58 -19.50
CA ASN A 236 24.28 -2.40 -20.31
C ASN A 236 24.13 -2.69 -21.82
N THR A 237 24.67 -3.80 -22.32
CA THR A 237 24.62 -4.14 -23.75
C THR A 237 23.70 -5.30 -24.06
N THR A 238 23.37 -6.16 -23.09
CA THR A 238 22.53 -7.36 -23.29
C THR A 238 21.75 -7.72 -22.02
N ALA A 239 20.48 -8.07 -22.19
CA ALA A 239 19.71 -8.86 -21.23
C ALA A 239 19.42 -10.26 -21.82
N SER A 240 19.94 -11.29 -21.16
CA SER A 240 19.67 -12.71 -21.42
C SER A 240 18.65 -13.20 -20.41
N LEU A 241 17.46 -13.57 -20.89
CA LEU A 241 16.32 -14.00 -20.08
C LEU A 241 15.83 -15.36 -20.55
N ASN A 242 15.01 -16.03 -19.74
CA ASN A 242 14.22 -17.18 -20.17
C ASN A 242 12.74 -16.93 -19.88
N ALA A 243 11.88 -17.20 -20.85
CA ALA A 243 10.45 -17.33 -20.62
C ALA A 243 10.10 -18.80 -20.40
N ASN A 244 9.74 -19.15 -19.17
CA ASN A 244 9.27 -20.48 -18.80
C ASN A 244 7.75 -20.49 -18.88
N VAL A 245 7.22 -21.08 -19.95
CA VAL A 245 5.78 -21.14 -20.23
C VAL A 245 5.22 -22.44 -19.66
N GLU A 246 4.35 -22.33 -18.65
CA GLU A 246 3.60 -23.45 -18.08
C GLU A 246 2.33 -23.67 -18.89
N ILE A 247 2.16 -24.88 -19.43
CA ILE A 247 1.12 -25.23 -20.39
C ILE A 247 0.37 -26.45 -19.87
N GLU A 248 -0.94 -26.34 -19.74
CA GLU A 248 -1.83 -27.45 -19.44
C GLU A 248 -2.42 -27.99 -20.75
N ALA A 249 -2.29 -29.30 -20.97
CA ALA A 249 -2.76 -29.96 -22.18
C ALA A 249 -3.82 -31.03 -21.87
N SER A 250 -4.90 -31.07 -22.64
CA SER A 250 -5.95 -32.08 -22.57
C SER A 250 -5.51 -33.41 -23.20
N GLN A 251 -4.54 -33.34 -24.12
CA GLN A 251 -4.02 -34.45 -24.90
C GLN A 251 -2.58 -34.20 -25.36
N ASN A 252 -1.90 -35.26 -25.81
CA ASN A 252 -0.57 -35.14 -26.40
C ASN A 252 -0.69 -34.43 -27.75
N CYS A 253 0.03 -33.32 -27.93
CA CYS A 253 -0.01 -32.56 -29.17
C CYS A 253 1.29 -31.79 -29.40
N ASN A 254 1.60 -31.49 -30.66
CA ASN A 254 2.68 -30.57 -31.00
C ASN A 254 2.14 -29.14 -31.02
N ILE A 255 2.80 -28.24 -30.30
CA ILE A 255 2.46 -26.82 -30.21
C ILE A 255 3.60 -25.96 -30.73
N GLU A 256 3.27 -24.76 -31.20
CA GLU A 256 4.21 -23.68 -31.44
C GLU A 256 3.96 -22.56 -30.41
N ILE A 257 5.02 -22.13 -29.74
CA ILE A 257 5.02 -20.98 -28.85
C ILE A 257 5.71 -19.84 -29.60
N ASP A 258 5.03 -18.70 -29.77
CA ASP A 258 5.58 -17.48 -30.36
C ASP A 258 5.54 -16.34 -29.34
N ILE A 259 6.71 -15.94 -28.83
CA ILE A 259 6.85 -14.83 -27.89
C ILE A 259 7.29 -13.60 -28.68
N THR A 260 6.51 -12.52 -28.58
CA THR A 260 6.80 -11.23 -29.20
C THR A 260 7.19 -10.21 -28.14
N ILE A 261 8.37 -9.58 -28.33
CA ILE A 261 8.88 -8.49 -27.49
C ILE A 261 9.43 -7.42 -28.42
N ASN A 262 8.93 -6.18 -28.36
CA ASN A 262 9.35 -5.07 -29.25
C ASN A 262 9.39 -5.45 -30.74
N LYS A 263 8.35 -6.16 -31.23
CA LYS A 263 8.24 -6.68 -32.61
C LYS A 263 9.24 -7.79 -32.99
N LYS A 264 10.12 -8.21 -32.08
CA LYS A 264 11.00 -9.38 -32.26
C LYS A 264 10.26 -10.65 -31.81
N HIS A 265 10.35 -11.69 -32.62
CA HIS A 265 9.69 -12.98 -32.39
C HIS A 265 10.69 -14.04 -31.91
N TYR A 266 10.28 -14.83 -30.91
CA TYR A 266 11.00 -16.00 -30.41
C TYR A 266 10.06 -17.21 -30.52
N ARG A 267 10.36 -18.11 -31.47
CA ARG A 267 9.52 -19.27 -31.75
C ARG A 267 10.15 -20.56 -31.28
N LYS A 268 9.33 -21.43 -30.69
CA LYS A 268 9.72 -22.79 -30.32
C LYS A 268 8.57 -23.76 -30.57
N SER A 269 8.85 -24.82 -31.33
CA SER A 269 7.93 -25.96 -31.48
C SER A 269 8.30 -27.06 -30.49
N GLN A 270 7.30 -27.66 -29.85
CA GLN A 270 7.51 -28.69 -28.83
C GLN A 270 6.34 -29.68 -28.82
N LEU A 271 6.65 -30.97 -28.75
CA LEU A 271 5.67 -31.99 -28.36
C LEU A 271 5.42 -31.85 -26.86
N ILE A 272 4.17 -31.61 -26.47
CA ILE A 272 3.71 -31.58 -25.09
C ILE A 272 2.81 -32.78 -24.80
N TYR A 273 2.77 -33.20 -23.55
CA TYR A 273 2.00 -34.35 -23.09
C TYR A 273 0.78 -33.92 -22.31
N LYS A 274 -0.27 -34.76 -22.27
CA LYS A 274 -1.44 -34.53 -21.43
C LYS A 274 -1.03 -34.20 -19.99
N GLY A 275 -1.64 -33.16 -19.41
CA GLY A 275 -1.31 -32.61 -18.10
C GLY A 275 -0.43 -31.37 -18.19
N ASN A 276 0.34 -31.09 -17.14
CA ASN A 276 1.16 -29.89 -17.04
C ASN A 276 2.52 -30.08 -17.70
N ASN A 277 2.94 -29.09 -18.48
CA ASN A 277 4.22 -29.02 -19.18
C ASN A 277 4.89 -27.69 -18.89
N ILE A 278 6.22 -27.65 -18.89
CA ILE A 278 6.97 -26.39 -18.82
C ILE A 278 7.89 -26.34 -20.04
N VAL A 279 7.76 -25.29 -20.85
CA VAL A 279 8.59 -25.06 -22.03
C VAL A 279 9.38 -23.78 -21.83
N SER A 280 10.71 -23.90 -21.78
CA SER A 280 11.61 -22.75 -21.66
C SER A 280 11.99 -22.21 -23.04
N VAL A 281 11.83 -20.91 -23.26
CA VAL A 281 12.18 -20.17 -24.48
C VAL A 281 13.24 -19.11 -24.12
N PRO A 282 14.47 -19.20 -24.63
CA PRO A 282 15.51 -18.21 -24.36
C PRO A 282 15.21 -16.90 -25.10
N LEU A 283 15.40 -15.78 -24.41
CA LEU A 283 15.17 -14.43 -24.89
C LEU A 283 16.47 -13.63 -24.81
N LYS A 284 16.81 -12.89 -25.87
CA LYS A 284 17.99 -12.03 -25.90
C LYS A 284 17.61 -10.63 -26.38
N ILE A 285 17.73 -9.65 -25.49
CA ILE A 285 17.43 -8.24 -25.76
C ILE A 285 18.75 -7.47 -25.77
N ASP A 286 19.10 -6.93 -26.94
CA ASP A 286 20.30 -6.11 -27.11
C ASP A 286 20.00 -4.67 -26.65
N ASN A 287 20.94 -4.04 -25.95
CA ASN A 287 20.84 -2.70 -25.36
C ASN A 287 19.52 -2.50 -24.57
N PRO A 288 19.27 -3.31 -23.52
CA PRO A 288 18.01 -3.25 -22.79
C PRO A 288 17.81 -1.88 -22.11
N ILE A 289 16.58 -1.36 -22.17
CA ILE A 289 16.18 -0.19 -21.38
C ILE A 289 15.72 -0.72 -20.02
N LEU A 290 16.51 -0.43 -18.98
CA LEU A 290 16.23 -0.93 -17.64
C LEU A 290 15.07 -0.17 -17.00
N TRP A 291 14.32 -0.87 -16.15
CA TRP A 291 13.34 -0.30 -15.25
C TRP A 291 14.03 0.28 -14.01
N TRP A 292 13.66 1.50 -13.64
CA TRP A 292 14.15 2.20 -12.45
C TRP A 292 12.98 2.68 -11.58
N THR A 293 13.24 2.85 -10.29
CA THR A 293 12.28 3.47 -9.39
C THR A 293 12.10 4.96 -9.66
N ASN A 294 11.02 5.51 -9.11
CA ASN A 294 10.78 6.93 -9.02
C ASN A 294 12.04 7.66 -8.50
N ASN A 295 12.37 8.79 -9.13
CA ASN A 295 13.53 9.65 -8.86
C ASN A 295 14.92 9.14 -9.33
N LEU A 296 15.06 7.92 -9.86
CA LEU A 296 16.36 7.41 -10.31
C LEU A 296 16.49 7.25 -11.84
N GLY A 297 15.39 7.03 -12.55
CA GLY A 297 15.39 6.82 -13.99
C GLY A 297 13.99 6.60 -14.55
N GLY A 298 13.90 6.08 -15.79
CA GLY A 298 12.63 5.74 -16.43
C GLY A 298 12.11 4.35 -16.05
N GLN A 299 10.79 4.19 -16.00
CA GLN A 299 10.08 2.95 -15.66
C GLN A 299 9.74 2.17 -16.94
N TYR A 300 10.75 1.80 -17.74
CA TYR A 300 10.47 1.16 -19.02
C TYR A 300 9.86 -0.24 -18.83
N LEU A 301 8.71 -0.46 -19.46
CA LEU A 301 7.97 -1.72 -19.46
C LEU A 301 7.92 -2.27 -20.88
N TYR A 302 8.35 -3.51 -21.04
CA TYR A 302 8.24 -4.25 -22.29
C TYR A 302 6.90 -4.99 -22.31
N THR A 303 6.11 -4.77 -23.35
CA THR A 303 4.96 -5.63 -23.63
C THR A 303 5.44 -6.98 -24.14
N ILE A 304 5.21 -8.04 -23.38
CA ILE A 304 5.48 -9.42 -23.76
C ILE A 304 4.15 -10.07 -24.15
N LYS A 305 4.07 -10.52 -25.40
CA LYS A 305 2.93 -11.30 -25.90
C LYS A 305 3.39 -12.72 -26.21
N THR A 306 2.71 -13.72 -25.65
CA THR A 306 2.98 -15.14 -25.87
C THR A 306 1.76 -15.79 -26.52
N ASP A 307 1.91 -16.20 -27.77
CA ASP A 307 0.89 -16.93 -28.52
C ASP A 307 1.19 -18.43 -28.49
N LEU A 308 0.17 -19.23 -28.20
CA LEU A 308 0.19 -20.68 -28.30
C LEU A 308 -0.60 -21.13 -29.54
N ARG A 309 0.03 -21.91 -30.42
CA ARG A 309 -0.58 -22.34 -31.69
C ARG A 309 -0.56 -23.85 -31.86
N LYS A 310 -1.65 -24.41 -32.38
CA LYS A 310 -1.76 -25.79 -32.86
C LYS A 310 -2.00 -25.77 -34.37
N ASP A 311 -1.16 -26.42 -35.15
CA ASP A 311 -1.23 -26.45 -36.62
C ASP A 311 -1.41 -25.05 -37.25
N LYS A 312 -0.69 -24.05 -36.71
CA LYS A 312 -0.75 -22.62 -37.07
C LYS A 312 -2.03 -21.88 -36.65
N VAL A 313 -3.01 -22.55 -36.05
CA VAL A 313 -4.20 -21.92 -35.44
C VAL A 313 -3.86 -21.44 -34.04
N LEU A 314 -4.21 -20.19 -33.72
CA LEU A 314 -4.04 -19.62 -32.38
C LEU A 314 -5.05 -20.22 -31.41
N ILE A 315 -4.58 -20.91 -30.37
CA ILE A 315 -5.43 -21.56 -29.36
C ILE A 315 -5.40 -20.81 -28.02
N ASP A 316 -4.32 -20.09 -27.71
CA ASP A 316 -4.25 -19.23 -26.51
C ASP A 316 -3.28 -18.06 -26.72
N SER A 317 -3.48 -16.97 -25.98
CA SER A 317 -2.61 -15.79 -26.01
C SER A 317 -2.60 -15.10 -24.66
N LYS A 318 -1.41 -14.82 -24.11
CA LYS A 318 -1.24 -13.99 -22.92
C LYS A 318 -0.38 -12.77 -23.25
N ILE A 319 -0.76 -11.61 -22.69
CA ILE A 319 -0.04 -10.34 -22.83
C ILE A 319 0.15 -9.77 -21.42
N PHE A 320 1.37 -9.36 -21.11
CA PHE A 320 1.68 -8.67 -19.86
C PHE A 320 2.88 -7.73 -20.04
N GLU A 321 3.02 -6.79 -19.11
CA GLU A 321 4.13 -5.85 -19.07
C GLU A 321 5.27 -6.39 -18.19
N TYR A 322 6.52 -6.16 -18.60
CA TYR A 322 7.70 -6.62 -17.87
C TYR A 322 8.81 -5.57 -17.84
N GLY A 323 9.28 -5.21 -16.64
CA GLY A 323 10.41 -4.31 -16.44
C GLY A 323 11.70 -5.07 -16.18
N ILE A 324 12.68 -4.94 -17.08
CA ILE A 324 14.00 -5.56 -16.94
C ILE A 324 14.81 -4.79 -15.90
N ARG A 325 15.23 -5.46 -14.84
CA ARG A 325 16.12 -4.90 -13.81
C ARG A 325 16.88 -6.01 -13.06
N ASP A 326 17.99 -5.65 -12.44
CA ASP A 326 18.63 -6.45 -11.39
C ASP A 326 18.23 -5.88 -10.03
N LEU A 327 17.69 -6.70 -9.13
CA LEU A 327 17.29 -6.27 -7.79
C LEU A 327 17.77 -7.27 -6.74
N LYS A 328 18.44 -6.78 -5.71
CA LYS A 328 18.94 -7.59 -4.59
C LYS A 328 18.64 -6.90 -3.27
N ILE A 329 18.18 -7.67 -2.30
CA ILE A 329 18.18 -7.24 -0.89
C ILE A 329 19.51 -7.68 -0.30
N VAL A 330 20.30 -6.73 0.18
CA VAL A 330 21.63 -7.00 0.75
C VAL A 330 21.53 -7.02 2.27
N ARG A 331 21.94 -8.15 2.86
CA ARG A 331 21.97 -8.39 4.31
C ARG A 331 23.30 -9.00 4.75
N GLU A 332 24.35 -8.23 4.60
CA GLU A 332 25.71 -8.66 4.92
C GLU A 332 26.17 -8.10 6.27
N LYS A 333 26.95 -8.88 7.01
CA LYS A 333 27.61 -8.41 8.23
C LYS A 333 28.65 -7.36 7.87
N ASP A 334 28.68 -6.28 8.63
CA ASP A 334 29.67 -5.21 8.52
C ASP A 334 30.10 -4.72 9.92
N SER A 335 30.95 -3.70 9.98
CA SER A 335 31.40 -3.12 11.26
C SER A 335 30.29 -2.43 12.06
N LEU A 336 29.10 -2.30 11.49
CA LEU A 336 27.94 -1.60 12.05
C LEU A 336 26.80 -2.56 12.42
N GLY A 337 26.99 -3.89 12.29
CA GLY A 337 25.98 -4.92 12.53
C GLY A 337 25.70 -5.76 11.28
N THR A 338 24.45 -5.88 10.87
CA THR A 338 24.05 -6.51 9.60
C THR A 338 23.27 -5.51 8.75
N SER A 339 23.81 -5.17 7.59
CA SER A 339 23.17 -4.26 6.64
C SER A 339 21.76 -4.73 6.24
N PHE A 340 20.93 -3.79 5.79
CA PHE A 340 19.66 -4.09 5.13
C PHE A 340 19.37 -2.97 4.14
N TYR A 341 19.56 -3.24 2.86
CA TYR A 341 19.29 -2.26 1.81
C TYR A 341 18.93 -2.90 0.48
N VAL A 342 18.34 -2.10 -0.41
CA VAL A 342 18.02 -2.50 -1.77
C VAL A 342 19.15 -2.08 -2.70
N LYS A 343 19.65 -3.02 -3.49
CA LYS A 343 20.57 -2.77 -4.60
C LYS A 343 19.81 -2.96 -5.91
N LEU A 344 19.57 -1.86 -6.63
CA LEU A 344 18.84 -1.84 -7.90
C LEU A 344 19.79 -1.51 -9.05
N ASN A 345 19.86 -2.38 -10.05
CA ASN A 345 20.73 -2.24 -11.22
C ASN A 345 22.19 -1.95 -10.84
N GLY A 346 22.68 -2.63 -9.79
CA GLY A 346 24.02 -2.44 -9.27
C GLY A 346 24.20 -1.30 -8.25
N ILE A 347 23.17 -0.49 -7.98
CA ILE A 347 23.27 0.74 -7.17
C ILE A 347 22.54 0.56 -5.82
N PRO A 348 23.19 0.80 -4.67
CA PRO A 348 22.49 0.89 -3.37
C PRO A 348 21.54 2.10 -3.36
N VAL A 349 20.26 1.85 -3.06
CA VAL A 349 19.24 2.90 -3.07
C VAL A 349 18.63 3.02 -1.67
N PHE A 350 18.58 4.26 -1.17
CA PHE A 350 17.85 4.55 0.06
C PHE A 350 16.34 4.46 -0.19
N MET A 351 15.66 3.58 0.53
CA MET A 351 14.21 3.38 0.39
C MET A 351 13.44 4.45 1.16
N LYS A 352 12.52 5.14 0.48
CA LYS A 352 11.67 6.18 1.02
C LYS A 352 10.23 5.81 0.74
N GLY A 353 9.43 5.70 1.79
CA GLY A 353 8.09 5.18 1.62
C GLY A 353 7.24 5.19 2.85
N ALA A 354 6.23 4.32 2.81
CA ALA A 354 5.24 4.14 3.84
C ALA A 354 4.71 2.70 3.82
N ASN A 355 4.03 2.33 4.90
CA ASN A 355 3.22 1.12 4.97
C ASN A 355 1.84 1.40 4.38
N TYR A 356 1.42 0.54 3.46
CA TYR A 356 0.14 0.57 2.77
C TYR A 356 -0.80 -0.47 3.39
N ILE A 357 -2.02 -0.05 3.67
CA ILE A 357 -3.11 -0.90 4.17
C ILE A 357 -4.26 -0.91 3.14
N PRO A 358 -5.26 -1.81 3.25
CA PRO A 358 -6.42 -1.77 2.36
C PRO A 358 -7.11 -0.40 2.35
N GLN A 359 -7.60 0.04 1.19
CA GLN A 359 -8.22 1.37 1.00
C GLN A 359 -9.71 1.44 1.42
N ASP A 360 -10.33 0.30 1.74
CA ASP A 360 -11.69 0.21 2.23
C ASP A 360 -11.83 -1.07 3.09
N ASN A 361 -12.78 -1.16 4.04
CA ASN A 361 -13.17 -2.47 4.61
C ASN A 361 -13.93 -3.35 3.60
N PHE A 362 -14.51 -2.75 2.56
CA PHE A 362 -15.25 -3.45 1.51
C PHE A 362 -14.55 -3.24 0.16
N GLN A 363 -13.74 -4.22 -0.27
CA GLN A 363 -12.82 -4.06 -1.42
C GLN A 363 -13.53 -3.73 -2.74
N ASN A 364 -14.79 -4.14 -2.91
CA ASN A 364 -15.59 -3.80 -4.09
C ASN A 364 -15.93 -2.30 -4.20
N ARG A 365 -15.63 -1.49 -3.18
CA ARG A 365 -15.73 -0.01 -3.21
C ARG A 365 -14.43 0.68 -3.60
N VAL A 366 -13.32 -0.06 -3.78
CA VAL A 366 -12.03 0.50 -4.18
C VAL A 366 -11.95 0.52 -5.71
N THR A 367 -12.18 1.70 -6.30
CA THR A 367 -12.13 1.88 -7.76
C THR A 367 -10.70 2.00 -8.27
N SER A 368 -10.51 1.81 -9.58
CA SER A 368 -9.23 2.07 -10.25
C SER A 368 -8.69 3.48 -9.99
N ASP A 369 -9.58 4.49 -9.95
CA ASP A 369 -9.21 5.86 -9.64
C ASP A 369 -8.67 6.02 -8.21
N LYS A 370 -9.24 5.29 -7.22
CA LYS A 370 -8.71 5.30 -5.85
C LYS A 370 -7.29 4.73 -5.80
N TYR A 371 -7.05 3.59 -6.46
CA TYR A 371 -5.70 3.04 -6.60
C TYR A 371 -4.73 4.01 -7.28
N GLU A 372 -5.14 4.61 -8.41
CA GLU A 372 -4.26 5.53 -9.11
C GLU A 372 -3.95 6.79 -8.30
N ASN A 373 -4.95 7.35 -7.60
CA ASN A 373 -4.77 8.53 -6.76
C ASN A 373 -3.80 8.28 -5.60
N ILE A 374 -3.89 7.13 -4.92
CA ILE A 374 -3.01 6.85 -3.78
C ILE A 374 -1.56 6.59 -4.24
N ILE A 375 -1.36 5.89 -5.36
CA ILE A 375 -0.03 5.67 -5.91
C ILE A 375 0.57 6.97 -6.43
N LYS A 376 -0.21 7.81 -7.13
CA LYS A 376 0.25 9.16 -7.54
C LYS A 376 0.65 10.01 -6.35
N ALA A 377 -0.12 9.98 -5.26
CA ALA A 377 0.25 10.72 -4.05
C ALA A 377 1.60 10.24 -3.47
N ALA A 378 1.84 8.94 -3.43
CA ALA A 378 3.16 8.40 -3.03
C ALA A 378 4.29 8.90 -3.95
N VAL A 379 4.08 8.91 -5.27
CA VAL A 379 5.04 9.43 -6.26
C VAL A 379 5.32 10.91 -6.05
N GLU A 380 4.27 11.72 -5.90
CA GLU A 380 4.35 13.16 -5.66
C GLU A 380 5.04 13.51 -4.34
N ALA A 381 4.97 12.60 -3.35
CA ALA A 381 5.71 12.68 -2.10
C ALA A 381 7.14 12.11 -2.20
N ASN A 382 7.66 11.88 -3.41
CA ASN A 382 9.00 11.38 -3.69
C ASN A 382 9.29 9.97 -3.13
N MET A 383 8.26 9.16 -2.90
CA MET A 383 8.44 7.77 -2.46
C MET A 383 8.97 6.91 -3.60
N ASN A 384 9.68 5.83 -3.26
CA ASN A 384 10.18 4.81 -4.17
C ASN A 384 9.92 3.38 -3.67
N MET A 385 9.27 3.22 -2.51
CA MET A 385 8.85 1.92 -1.98
C MET A 385 7.56 2.05 -1.18
N LEU A 386 6.69 1.04 -1.25
CA LEU A 386 5.57 0.83 -0.34
C LEU A 386 5.64 -0.58 0.24
N ARG A 387 5.28 -0.73 1.51
CA ARG A 387 5.10 -2.05 2.14
C ARG A 387 3.62 -2.40 2.19
N VAL A 388 3.21 -3.43 1.46
CA VAL A 388 1.87 -4.01 1.58
C VAL A 388 1.86 -4.84 2.85
N TRP A 389 1.24 -4.30 3.89
CA TRP A 389 1.33 -4.83 5.25
C TRP A 389 0.46 -6.08 5.48
N GLY A 390 0.98 -7.03 6.27
CA GLY A 390 0.49 -8.41 6.35
C GLY A 390 -0.87 -8.67 7.02
N GLY A 391 -1.56 -7.69 7.62
CA GLY A 391 -2.93 -7.92 8.10
C GLY A 391 -4.01 -7.38 7.16
N GLY A 392 -3.63 -6.98 5.95
CA GLY A 392 -4.53 -6.55 4.88
C GLY A 392 -4.93 -7.68 3.94
N ILE A 393 -4.73 -7.43 2.64
CA ILE A 393 -4.96 -8.37 1.54
C ILE A 393 -3.75 -8.38 0.60
N TYR A 394 -3.56 -9.46 -0.15
CA TYR A 394 -2.81 -9.35 -1.41
C TYR A 394 -3.66 -8.48 -2.34
N GLU A 395 -3.08 -7.38 -2.82
CA GLU A 395 -3.84 -6.38 -3.54
C GLU A 395 -4.31 -6.89 -4.92
N ASN A 396 -5.21 -6.12 -5.52
CA ASN A 396 -5.63 -6.33 -6.91
C ASN A 396 -4.48 -6.01 -7.88
N ASP A 397 -4.48 -6.64 -9.06
CA ASP A 397 -3.37 -6.52 -10.03
C ASP A 397 -3.07 -5.06 -10.41
N ILE A 398 -4.11 -4.22 -10.51
CA ILE A 398 -3.98 -2.78 -10.77
C ILE A 398 -3.05 -2.05 -9.79
N PHE A 399 -2.98 -2.46 -8.52
CA PHE A 399 -2.06 -1.86 -7.56
C PHE A 399 -0.61 -2.07 -8.01
N TYR A 400 -0.27 -3.30 -8.41
CA TYR A 400 1.07 -3.68 -8.83
C TYR A 400 1.40 -3.11 -10.21
N ASP A 401 0.43 -3.09 -11.14
CA ASP A 401 0.57 -2.43 -12.44
C ASP A 401 0.89 -0.94 -12.29
N LEU A 402 0.23 -0.25 -11.35
CA LEU A 402 0.49 1.16 -11.06
C LEU A 402 1.86 1.33 -10.40
N CYS A 403 2.25 0.45 -9.47
CA CYS A 403 3.58 0.46 -8.88
C CYS A 403 4.68 0.27 -9.93
N ASP A 404 4.46 -0.64 -10.89
CA ASP A 404 5.35 -0.88 -12.02
C ASP A 404 5.46 0.36 -12.91
N LYS A 405 4.32 0.94 -13.29
CA LYS A 405 4.23 2.12 -14.14
C LYS A 405 4.89 3.34 -13.52
N TYR A 406 4.72 3.54 -12.22
CA TYR A 406 5.18 4.73 -11.51
C TYR A 406 6.51 4.56 -10.76
N GLY A 407 7.10 3.35 -10.79
CA GLY A 407 8.45 3.15 -10.25
C GLY A 407 8.48 3.01 -8.73
N ILE A 408 7.45 2.39 -8.14
CA ILE A 408 7.37 2.15 -6.70
C ILE A 408 7.68 0.69 -6.43
N LEU A 409 8.75 0.40 -5.67
CA LEU A 409 9.01 -0.96 -5.22
C LEU A 409 7.98 -1.40 -4.19
N VAL A 410 7.69 -2.70 -4.14
CA VAL A 410 6.75 -3.30 -3.22
C VAL A 410 7.50 -4.29 -2.33
N TRP A 411 7.50 -4.00 -1.03
CA TRP A 411 7.74 -4.98 0.01
C TRP A 411 6.40 -5.69 0.25
N GLN A 412 6.30 -6.98 -0.10
CA GLN A 412 5.07 -7.74 0.01
C GLN A 412 5.11 -8.64 1.24
N ASP A 413 4.38 -8.29 2.31
CA ASP A 413 4.10 -9.25 3.36
C ASP A 413 3.14 -10.33 2.84
N LEU A 414 3.23 -11.55 3.36
CA LEU A 414 2.15 -12.51 3.31
C LEU A 414 1.09 -12.11 4.34
N MET A 415 -0.14 -12.60 4.17
CA MET A 415 -1.29 -12.12 4.96
C MET A 415 -1.35 -12.71 6.38
N PHE A 416 -0.30 -12.46 7.16
CA PHE A 416 -0.13 -12.79 8.57
C PHE A 416 0.36 -11.56 9.35
N ALA A 417 -0.33 -11.18 10.43
CA ALA A 417 0.10 -10.07 11.28
C ALA A 417 -0.26 -10.27 12.76
N CYS A 418 0.69 -9.94 13.64
CA CYS A 418 0.53 -9.69 15.07
C CYS A 418 -0.30 -10.74 15.81
N SER A 419 -0.16 -11.99 15.36
CA SER A 419 -0.92 -13.14 15.83
C SER A 419 -0.10 -14.38 15.58
N MET A 420 -0.48 -15.44 16.24
CA MET A 420 0.15 -16.73 16.08
C MET A 420 -0.85 -17.72 15.50
N TYR A 421 -0.35 -18.63 14.66
CA TYR A 421 -1.20 -19.38 13.74
C TYR A 421 -1.22 -20.90 14.04
N PRO A 422 -2.27 -21.60 13.60
CA PRO A 422 -2.37 -23.06 13.70
C PRO A 422 -1.21 -23.79 13.04
N ASN A 423 -1.01 -25.03 13.46
CA ASN A 423 0.11 -25.88 13.08
C ASN A 423 -0.31 -27.22 12.44
N ASP A 424 -1.60 -27.39 12.14
CA ASP A 424 -2.11 -28.62 11.57
C ASP A 424 -1.83 -28.73 10.06
N THR A 425 -1.79 -29.97 9.57
CA THR A 425 -1.44 -30.28 8.18
C THR A 425 -2.38 -29.61 7.18
N ASP A 426 -3.68 -29.56 7.47
CA ASP A 426 -4.68 -28.98 6.57
C ASP A 426 -4.45 -27.46 6.43
N PHE A 427 -4.16 -26.79 7.54
CA PHE A 427 -3.79 -25.37 7.54
C PHE A 427 -2.52 -25.11 6.73
N TYR A 428 -1.48 -25.92 6.89
CA TYR A 428 -0.24 -25.80 6.13
C TYR A 428 -0.41 -26.02 4.62
N GLN A 429 -1.16 -27.05 4.21
CA GLN A 429 -1.46 -27.25 2.79
C GLN A 429 -2.26 -26.09 2.21
N ASN A 430 -3.21 -25.55 2.99
CA ASN A 430 -3.99 -24.39 2.57
C ASN A 430 -3.09 -23.16 2.33
N ILE A 431 -2.14 -22.89 3.25
CA ILE A 431 -1.17 -21.80 3.10
C ILE A 431 -0.24 -22.02 1.92
N LYS A 432 0.25 -23.25 1.72
CA LYS A 432 1.12 -23.58 0.58
C LYS A 432 0.44 -23.21 -0.74
N HIS A 433 -0.83 -23.54 -0.91
CA HIS A 433 -1.57 -23.18 -2.11
C HIS A 433 -1.86 -21.68 -2.22
N GLU A 434 -2.16 -20.99 -1.12
CA GLU A 434 -2.26 -19.52 -1.09
C GLU A 434 -0.99 -18.85 -1.60
N ILE A 435 0.18 -19.33 -1.16
CA ILE A 435 1.48 -18.80 -1.60
C ILE A 435 1.70 -19.10 -3.07
N ILE A 436 1.41 -20.31 -3.53
CA ILE A 436 1.53 -20.66 -4.96
C ILE A 436 0.69 -19.72 -5.82
N ASP A 437 -0.57 -19.52 -5.47
CA ASP A 437 -1.50 -18.67 -6.24
C ASP A 437 -0.98 -17.22 -6.33
N ASN A 438 -0.59 -16.63 -5.19
CA ASN A 438 -0.21 -15.21 -5.14
C ASN A 438 1.22 -14.94 -5.62
N VAL A 439 2.19 -15.82 -5.35
CA VAL A 439 3.56 -15.65 -5.84
C VAL A 439 3.59 -15.81 -7.36
N LYS A 440 2.89 -16.80 -7.92
CA LYS A 440 2.80 -16.94 -9.39
C LYS A 440 2.16 -15.71 -10.04
N ARG A 441 1.07 -15.21 -9.46
CA ARG A 441 0.39 -14.00 -9.94
C ARG A 441 1.32 -12.78 -9.94
N LEU A 442 2.11 -12.60 -8.88
CA LEU A 442 2.81 -11.34 -8.67
C LEU A 442 4.29 -11.31 -9.12
N ARG A 443 4.96 -12.46 -9.26
CA ARG A 443 6.42 -12.54 -9.46
C ARG A 443 6.96 -11.87 -10.74
N ASN A 444 6.13 -11.59 -11.73
CA ASN A 444 6.57 -10.90 -12.95
C ASN A 444 6.57 -9.37 -12.81
N HIS A 445 5.89 -8.80 -11.81
CA HIS A 445 5.84 -7.35 -11.63
C HIS A 445 7.24 -6.78 -11.34
N PRO A 446 7.66 -5.72 -12.05
CA PRO A 446 8.91 -5.06 -11.73
C PRO A 446 9.00 -4.49 -10.31
N SER A 447 7.87 -4.08 -9.77
CA SER A 447 7.77 -3.48 -8.44
C SER A 447 8.10 -4.45 -7.30
N ILE A 448 7.76 -5.74 -7.38
CA ILE A 448 8.01 -6.68 -6.28
C ILE A 448 9.51 -6.76 -5.98
N ALA A 449 9.88 -6.32 -4.78
CA ALA A 449 11.26 -6.26 -4.29
C ALA A 449 11.61 -7.45 -3.40
N LEU A 450 10.71 -7.80 -2.47
CA LEU A 450 10.90 -8.90 -1.54
C LEU A 450 9.57 -9.47 -1.06
N TRP A 451 9.62 -10.69 -0.55
CA TRP A 451 8.54 -11.36 0.15
C TRP A 451 8.83 -11.36 1.65
N CYS A 452 7.84 -11.08 2.49
CA CYS A 452 7.97 -11.08 3.94
C CYS A 452 6.94 -12.00 4.58
N GLY A 453 7.37 -12.86 5.52
CA GLY A 453 6.52 -13.90 6.08
C GLY A 453 5.34 -13.38 6.90
N ASN A 454 5.56 -12.35 7.72
CA ASN A 454 4.54 -11.77 8.59
C ASN A 454 4.92 -10.38 9.11
N ASN A 455 3.94 -9.70 9.71
CA ASN A 455 4.15 -8.52 10.55
C ASN A 455 4.17 -8.89 12.04
N GLU A 456 5.25 -8.57 12.75
CA GLU A 456 5.39 -8.55 14.22
C GLU A 456 5.00 -9.82 14.98
N CYS A 457 4.86 -10.98 14.33
CA CYS A 457 4.45 -12.19 15.05
C CYS A 457 5.54 -12.64 16.05
N GLU A 458 6.82 -12.60 15.66
CA GLU A 458 7.93 -12.91 16.54
C GLU A 458 8.15 -11.82 17.59
N ALA A 459 8.07 -10.55 17.20
CA ALA A 459 8.17 -9.42 18.13
C ALA A 459 7.11 -9.51 19.23
N GLY A 460 5.86 -9.85 18.86
CA GLY A 460 4.77 -10.05 19.81
C GLY A 460 4.98 -11.26 20.72
N TRP A 461 5.46 -12.37 20.16
CA TRP A 461 5.84 -13.55 20.94
C TRP A 461 6.92 -13.24 21.99
N GLU A 462 7.94 -12.48 21.60
CA GLU A 462 9.09 -12.18 22.45
C GLU A 462 8.84 -11.06 23.46
N SER A 463 7.98 -10.09 23.14
CA SER A 463 7.93 -8.81 23.88
C SER A 463 6.56 -8.40 24.42
N TRP A 464 5.45 -9.01 23.98
CA TRP A 464 4.09 -8.57 24.41
C TRP A 464 3.53 -9.39 25.58
N GLY A 465 4.38 -10.21 26.23
CA GLY A 465 3.99 -10.99 27.41
C GLY A 465 3.11 -12.21 27.11
N TRP A 466 2.98 -12.61 25.85
CA TRP A 466 2.21 -13.79 25.42
C TRP A 466 2.68 -15.10 26.05
N LYS A 467 3.97 -15.18 26.41
CA LYS A 467 4.60 -16.32 27.09
C LYS A 467 4.16 -16.50 28.54
N ASN A 468 3.68 -15.43 29.20
CA ASN A 468 3.51 -15.39 30.66
C ASN A 468 2.51 -16.43 31.19
N ASP A 469 1.53 -16.83 30.37
CA ASP A 469 0.49 -17.79 30.76
C ASP A 469 0.79 -19.23 30.30
N LEU A 470 1.96 -19.49 29.72
CA LEU A 470 2.33 -20.78 29.11
C LEU A 470 3.48 -21.44 29.89
N SER A 471 3.42 -22.76 30.05
CA SER A 471 4.56 -23.54 30.54
C SER A 471 5.74 -23.50 29.56
N VAL A 472 6.95 -23.77 30.03
CA VAL A 472 8.16 -23.79 29.18
C VAL A 472 8.02 -24.77 28.00
N ASN A 473 7.42 -25.94 28.23
CA ASN A 473 7.18 -26.92 27.17
C ASN A 473 6.19 -26.41 26.12
N GLU A 474 5.12 -25.74 26.55
CA GLU A 474 4.16 -25.12 25.64
C GLU A 474 4.82 -23.99 24.85
N GLN A 475 5.61 -23.13 25.50
CA GLN A 475 6.36 -22.06 24.82
C GLN A 475 7.27 -22.62 23.73
N ASN A 476 8.02 -23.69 24.03
CA ASN A 476 8.89 -24.34 23.06
C ASN A 476 8.08 -24.92 21.89
N GLU A 477 7.02 -25.69 22.16
CA GLU A 477 6.16 -26.26 21.12
C GLU A 477 5.57 -25.17 20.20
N TYR A 478 5.10 -24.08 20.80
CA TYR A 478 4.53 -22.94 20.11
C TYR A 478 5.52 -22.30 19.14
N PHE A 479 6.74 -22.07 19.61
CA PHE A 479 7.78 -21.45 18.79
C PHE A 479 8.32 -22.41 17.72
N GLU A 480 8.40 -23.71 17.99
CA GLU A 480 8.69 -24.71 16.95
C GLU A 480 7.66 -24.69 15.83
N ASN A 481 6.36 -24.49 16.16
CA ASN A 481 5.32 -24.36 15.14
C ASN A 481 5.46 -23.07 14.32
N TYR A 482 5.80 -21.95 14.97
CA TYR A 482 6.13 -20.69 14.29
C TYR A 482 7.27 -20.90 13.27
N LYS A 483 8.36 -21.55 13.68
CA LYS A 483 9.50 -21.85 12.78
C LYS A 483 9.11 -22.75 11.61
N LYS A 484 8.36 -23.83 11.86
CA LYS A 484 7.87 -24.71 10.78
C LYS A 484 7.09 -23.95 9.71
N LEU A 485 6.28 -22.98 10.12
CA LEU A 485 5.54 -22.16 9.18
C LEU A 485 6.44 -21.15 8.48
N PHE A 486 7.03 -20.21 9.23
CA PHE A 486 7.67 -19.03 8.66
C PHE A 486 9.12 -19.27 8.22
N TYR A 487 9.84 -20.24 8.80
CA TYR A 487 11.26 -20.49 8.51
C TYR A 487 11.47 -21.70 7.59
N GLU A 488 10.47 -22.58 7.46
CA GLU A 488 10.56 -23.78 6.63
C GLU A 488 9.51 -23.78 5.51
N LEU A 489 8.22 -23.94 5.82
CA LEU A 489 7.17 -24.17 4.82
C LEU A 489 7.06 -23.03 3.80
N ILE A 490 6.93 -21.80 4.29
CA ILE A 490 6.75 -20.60 3.47
C ILE A 490 7.96 -20.35 2.57
N PRO A 491 9.19 -20.17 3.10
CA PRO A 491 10.36 -19.91 2.26
C PRO A 491 10.59 -21.03 1.24
N HIS A 492 10.51 -22.31 1.64
CA HIS A 492 10.66 -23.41 0.68
C HIS A 492 9.61 -23.38 -0.44
N THR A 493 8.38 -22.93 -0.14
CA THR A 493 7.34 -22.77 -1.17
C THR A 493 7.68 -21.61 -2.09
N ILE A 494 8.13 -20.47 -1.57
CA ILE A 494 8.52 -19.30 -2.36
C ILE A 494 9.74 -19.62 -3.23
N ASP A 495 10.78 -20.24 -2.69
CA ASP A 495 12.02 -20.59 -3.40
C ASP A 495 11.75 -21.53 -4.60
N SER A 496 10.67 -22.32 -4.54
CA SER A 496 10.25 -23.15 -5.67
C SER A 496 9.60 -22.37 -6.82
N LEU A 497 9.26 -21.09 -6.61
CA LEU A 497 8.48 -20.24 -7.51
C LEU A 497 9.19 -18.95 -7.92
N ASP A 498 10.02 -18.38 -7.06
CA ASP A 498 10.67 -17.08 -7.21
C ASP A 498 12.02 -17.08 -6.50
N GLU A 499 12.98 -16.32 -7.03
CA GLU A 499 14.36 -16.22 -6.51
C GLU A 499 14.57 -14.98 -5.64
N ARG A 500 13.54 -14.14 -5.51
CA ARG A 500 13.60 -12.93 -4.68
C ARG A 500 13.80 -13.28 -3.21
N TYR A 501 14.46 -12.35 -2.52
CA TYR A 501 14.72 -12.46 -1.09
C TYR A 501 13.41 -12.64 -0.29
N TYR A 502 13.43 -13.64 0.59
CA TYR A 502 12.40 -13.86 1.59
C TYR A 502 12.89 -13.38 2.98
N HIS A 503 12.10 -12.50 3.58
CA HIS A 503 12.29 -11.98 4.93
C HIS A 503 11.34 -12.72 5.90
N PHE A 504 11.86 -13.30 6.98
CA PHE A 504 11.05 -14.20 7.84
C PHE A 504 9.89 -13.49 8.55
N GLY A 505 10.07 -12.24 8.95
CA GLY A 505 9.06 -11.41 9.61
C GLY A 505 9.63 -10.04 9.95
N SER A 506 8.78 -9.02 9.92
CA SER A 506 9.15 -7.61 10.10
C SER A 506 8.55 -7.08 11.42
N PRO A 507 9.35 -6.57 12.37
CA PRO A 507 10.80 -6.44 12.32
C PRO A 507 11.50 -7.73 12.76
N ASN A 508 12.77 -7.87 12.37
CA ASN A 508 13.63 -8.95 12.84
C ASN A 508 14.62 -8.52 13.95
N THR A 509 14.49 -7.30 14.50
CA THR A 509 15.42 -6.71 15.48
C THR A 509 14.71 -5.96 16.59
N GLY A 510 15.47 -5.59 17.65
CA GLY A 510 15.00 -4.77 18.76
C GLY A 510 14.37 -5.57 19.91
N PHE A 511 14.38 -6.90 19.82
CA PHE A 511 13.84 -7.84 20.82
C PHE A 511 14.70 -9.11 20.86
N ASN A 512 14.46 -9.98 21.85
CA ASN A 512 15.17 -11.26 22.02
C ASN A 512 16.71 -11.12 21.97
N ASN A 513 17.24 -10.06 22.59
CA ASN A 513 18.67 -9.69 22.58
C ASN A 513 19.28 -9.43 21.18
N ILE A 514 18.45 -9.23 20.14
CA ILE A 514 18.89 -8.81 18.82
C ILE A 514 18.91 -7.27 18.79
N GLU A 515 20.10 -6.70 18.63
CA GLU A 515 20.28 -5.24 18.52
C GLU A 515 19.60 -4.68 17.27
N ILE A 516 19.15 -3.41 17.35
CA ILE A 516 18.47 -2.68 16.25
C ILE A 516 19.35 -2.47 15.01
N ASN A 517 20.65 -2.80 15.10
CA ASN A 517 21.63 -2.68 14.05
C ASN A 517 21.71 -3.93 13.14
N ASN A 518 20.74 -4.87 13.21
CA ASN A 518 20.78 -6.18 12.56
C ASN A 518 19.59 -6.47 11.60
N GLY A 519 19.32 -5.56 10.67
CA GLY A 519 18.19 -5.68 9.75
C GLY A 519 17.19 -4.54 9.86
N ASP A 520 15.91 -4.87 9.77
CA ASP A 520 14.83 -3.90 9.84
C ASP A 520 14.28 -3.73 11.27
N ASN A 521 13.67 -2.59 11.56
CA ASN A 521 13.21 -2.20 12.89
C ASN A 521 11.84 -1.49 12.84
N HIS A 522 10.98 -1.79 13.82
CA HIS A 522 9.74 -1.05 14.09
C HIS A 522 9.92 -0.23 15.36
N TYR A 523 10.15 1.09 15.21
CA TYR A 523 10.41 1.94 16.36
C TYR A 523 9.13 2.59 16.89
N TRP A 524 8.46 1.88 17.79
CA TRP A 524 7.25 2.31 18.49
C TRP A 524 7.49 2.95 19.87
N GLY A 525 8.74 3.33 20.17
CA GLY A 525 9.08 4.06 21.39
C GLY A 525 8.41 5.44 21.44
N VAL A 526 8.34 6.12 20.30
CA VAL A 526 7.42 7.25 20.11
C VAL A 526 6.02 6.70 19.85
N TRP A 527 4.98 7.37 20.36
CA TRP A 527 3.60 6.88 20.42
C TRP A 527 3.39 5.85 21.53
N HIS A 528 3.61 4.54 21.30
CA HIS A 528 3.29 3.50 22.28
C HIS A 528 4.19 3.61 23.54
N GLY A 529 5.50 3.79 23.35
CA GLY A 529 6.45 3.98 24.44
C GLY A 529 6.44 5.38 25.07
N ASN A 530 5.59 6.30 24.59
CA ASN A 530 5.45 7.66 25.13
C ASN A 530 6.74 8.51 25.11
N ALA A 531 7.74 8.13 24.30
CA ALA A 531 9.03 8.79 24.22
C ALA A 531 8.98 10.09 23.40
N SER A 532 9.81 11.09 23.75
CA SER A 532 9.91 12.33 22.97
C SER A 532 10.32 12.08 21.52
N PHE A 533 9.97 12.99 20.60
CA PHE A 533 10.35 12.87 19.18
C PHE A 533 11.86 12.80 18.97
N SER A 534 12.66 13.37 19.88
CA SER A 534 14.12 13.24 19.83
C SER A 534 14.60 11.80 19.90
N GLN A 535 13.81 10.86 20.42
CA GLN A 535 14.22 9.45 20.47
C GLN A 535 14.24 8.77 19.10
N PHE A 536 13.60 9.34 18.06
CA PHE A 536 13.84 8.90 16.69
C PHE A 536 15.30 9.05 16.26
N LYS A 537 16.03 10.03 16.81
CA LYS A 537 17.46 10.23 16.52
C LYS A 537 18.35 9.18 17.19
N ASN A 538 17.90 8.61 18.29
CA ASN A 538 18.69 7.70 19.13
C ASN A 538 18.43 6.22 18.84
N ASN A 539 17.35 5.90 18.13
CA ASN A 539 16.90 4.52 17.92
C ASN A 539 16.74 4.22 16.41
N ILE A 540 17.81 4.49 15.67
CA ILE A 540 17.85 4.30 14.21
C ILE A 540 18.29 2.86 13.93
N GLY A 541 17.49 2.14 13.15
CA GLY A 541 17.86 0.82 12.63
C GLY A 541 18.59 0.89 11.29
N ARG A 542 19.11 -0.24 10.81
CA ARG A 542 19.74 -0.33 9.47
C ARG A 542 18.72 -0.10 8.35
N PHE A 543 17.47 -0.47 8.61
CA PHE A 543 16.28 -0.10 7.86
C PHE A 543 15.14 0.12 8.86
N VAL A 544 14.35 1.18 8.73
CA VAL A 544 13.21 1.41 9.63
C VAL A 544 11.92 1.18 8.86
N SER A 545 11.31 0.01 9.09
CA SER A 545 10.13 -0.50 8.36
C SER A 545 8.80 -0.03 8.97
N GLU A 546 8.78 0.37 10.24
CA GLU A 546 7.64 1.07 10.86
C GLU A 546 8.04 2.08 11.93
N TYR A 547 7.28 3.17 11.98
CA TYR A 547 7.25 4.19 13.02
C TYR A 547 6.13 5.18 12.67
N GLY A 548 5.50 5.84 13.63
CA GLY A 548 4.43 6.78 13.30
C GLY A 548 3.93 7.63 14.46
N PHE A 549 3.02 8.54 14.14
CA PHE A 549 2.24 9.31 15.11
C PHE A 549 0.82 9.54 14.58
N GLN A 550 -0.22 9.51 15.41
CA GLN A 550 -1.59 9.74 14.93
C GLN A 550 -1.95 11.23 14.79
N ALA A 551 -2.88 11.51 13.88
CA ALA A 551 -3.57 12.79 13.78
C ALA A 551 -5.02 12.61 13.31
N LEU A 552 -5.86 13.61 13.62
CA LEU A 552 -7.23 13.64 13.12
C LEU A 552 -7.26 13.86 11.60
N PRO A 553 -8.25 13.29 10.89
CA PRO A 553 -8.49 13.62 9.50
C PRO A 553 -8.99 15.06 9.35
N GLU A 554 -9.05 15.55 8.12
CA GLU A 554 -9.55 16.88 7.79
C GLU A 554 -11.02 17.07 8.24
N ILE A 555 -11.42 18.30 8.57
CA ILE A 555 -12.79 18.60 9.02
C ILE A 555 -13.84 18.21 7.98
N SER A 556 -13.50 18.33 6.68
CA SER A 556 -14.38 17.92 5.59
C SER A 556 -14.68 16.41 5.60
N SER A 557 -13.72 15.60 6.03
CA SER A 557 -13.87 14.16 6.24
C SER A 557 -14.66 13.85 7.51
N ILE A 558 -14.41 14.57 8.60
CA ILE A 558 -15.15 14.42 9.87
C ILE A 558 -16.64 14.70 9.70
N LYS A 559 -17.00 15.72 8.90
CA LYS A 559 -18.39 16.07 8.59
C LYS A 559 -19.17 14.90 7.94
N LYS A 560 -18.49 13.93 7.30
CA LYS A 560 -19.15 12.81 6.61
C LYS A 560 -19.57 11.67 7.54
N PHE A 561 -19.02 11.58 8.75
CA PHE A 561 -19.36 10.54 9.72
C PHE A 561 -19.90 11.07 11.07
N THR A 562 -20.07 12.40 11.21
CA THR A 562 -20.52 13.06 12.44
C THR A 562 -21.67 14.02 12.21
N ASN A 563 -22.54 14.20 13.22
CA ASN A 563 -23.42 15.36 13.29
C ASN A 563 -22.68 16.57 13.87
N PRO A 564 -23.16 17.82 13.67
CA PRO A 564 -22.51 19.02 14.20
C PRO A 564 -22.18 19.00 15.70
N LEU A 565 -23.08 18.47 16.54
CA LEU A 565 -22.87 18.41 17.99
C LEU A 565 -21.82 17.38 18.43
N ASP A 566 -21.51 16.41 17.57
CA ASP A 566 -20.56 15.33 17.84
C ASP A 566 -19.11 15.71 17.47
N ARG A 567 -18.89 16.92 16.94
CA ARG A 567 -17.58 17.42 16.48
C ARG A 567 -16.72 17.91 17.65
N ASN A 568 -16.41 16.99 18.55
CA ASN A 568 -15.49 17.15 19.66
C ASN A 568 -14.91 15.78 20.03
N ILE A 569 -13.67 15.74 20.51
CA ILE A 569 -12.94 14.48 20.78
C ILE A 569 -13.57 13.60 21.89
N LYS A 570 -14.48 14.16 22.69
CA LYS A 570 -15.15 13.46 23.79
C LYS A 570 -16.49 12.85 23.36
N SER A 571 -16.96 13.12 22.15
CA SER A 571 -18.21 12.56 21.65
C SER A 571 -18.09 11.05 21.47
N ILE A 572 -19.21 10.34 21.63
CA ILE A 572 -19.24 8.89 21.44
C ILE A 572 -18.84 8.49 20.02
N ILE A 573 -19.15 9.32 19.02
CA ILE A 573 -18.80 9.08 17.62
C ILE A 573 -17.29 9.22 17.41
N MET A 574 -16.68 10.30 17.92
CA MET A 574 -15.22 10.51 17.77
C MET A 574 -14.42 9.46 18.57
N LEU A 575 -14.93 9.00 19.70
CA LEU A 575 -14.34 7.88 20.45
C LEU A 575 -14.52 6.53 19.74
N ASN A 576 -15.58 6.35 18.95
CA ASN A 576 -15.74 5.14 18.12
C ASN A 576 -14.77 5.12 16.94
N HIS A 577 -14.42 6.29 16.42
CA HIS A 577 -13.45 6.49 15.33
C HIS A 577 -12.02 6.76 15.83
N GLN A 578 -11.74 6.46 17.10
CA GLN A 578 -10.39 6.31 17.63
C GLN A 578 -10.23 4.86 18.07
N ARG A 579 -9.35 4.12 17.39
CA ARG A 579 -9.21 2.67 17.53
C ARG A 579 -7.99 2.24 18.33
N CYS A 580 -7.03 3.14 18.55
CA CYS A 580 -5.87 2.83 19.36
C CYS A 580 -6.26 2.82 20.84
N MET A 581 -6.37 1.60 21.39
CA MET A 581 -6.67 1.35 22.80
C MET A 581 -5.43 0.82 23.52
N ALA A 582 -5.34 1.11 24.83
CA ALA A 582 -4.38 0.43 25.69
C ALA A 582 -4.86 -0.99 26.01
N ASP A 583 -4.11 -1.99 25.50
CA ASP A 583 -4.34 -3.46 25.53
C ASP A 583 -5.29 -3.94 26.65
N LYS A 584 -4.94 -3.75 27.93
CA LYS A 584 -5.73 -4.30 29.05
C LYS A 584 -6.93 -3.48 29.53
N ARG A 585 -7.04 -2.20 29.16
CA ARG A 585 -8.06 -1.28 29.71
C ARG A 585 -9.18 -0.95 28.72
N LYS A 586 -9.03 -1.30 27.44
CA LYS A 586 -9.96 -0.94 26.34
C LYS A 586 -10.37 0.54 26.39
N ASP A 587 -9.45 1.42 26.83
CA ASP A 587 -9.69 2.86 26.96
C ASP A 587 -9.69 3.51 25.58
N LYS A 588 -10.90 3.80 25.06
CA LYS A 588 -11.12 4.45 23.75
C LYS A 588 -10.54 5.88 23.66
N SER A 589 -10.21 6.51 24.79
CA SER A 589 -9.61 7.85 24.82
C SER A 589 -8.08 7.83 24.76
N TYR A 590 -7.45 6.66 24.77
CA TYR A 590 -5.99 6.50 24.88
C TYR A 590 -5.22 7.29 23.80
N GLY A 591 -5.57 7.13 22.53
CA GLY A 591 -4.91 7.87 21.44
C GLY A 591 -5.01 9.39 21.59
N TYR A 592 -6.18 9.91 22.00
CA TYR A 592 -6.34 11.35 22.26
C TYR A 592 -5.47 11.84 23.43
N LYS A 593 -5.35 11.06 24.51
CA LYS A 593 -4.47 11.40 25.65
C LYS A 593 -3.00 11.49 25.24
N ILE A 594 -2.54 10.62 24.33
CA ILE A 594 -1.19 10.72 23.77
C ILE A 594 -1.06 12.00 22.95
N ILE A 595 -1.97 12.25 22.02
CA ILE A 595 -1.94 13.46 21.17
C ILE A 595 -1.87 14.72 22.05
N GLU A 596 -2.77 14.86 23.03
CA GLU A 596 -2.83 15.99 23.96
C GLU A 596 -1.54 16.17 24.76
N LYS A 597 -0.96 15.08 25.27
CA LYS A 597 0.33 15.13 25.98
C LYS A 597 1.44 15.72 25.10
N TYR A 598 1.53 15.29 23.84
CA TYR A 598 2.53 15.81 22.91
C TYR A 598 2.20 17.23 22.45
N MET A 599 0.92 17.61 22.32
CA MET A 599 0.52 19.00 22.05
C MET A 599 1.01 19.94 23.17
N ILE A 600 0.83 19.56 24.44
CA ILE A 600 1.36 20.33 25.58
C ILE A 600 2.88 20.41 25.51
N ASN A 601 3.57 19.28 25.26
CA ASN A 601 5.02 19.25 25.26
C ASN A 601 5.64 20.10 24.16
N GLU A 602 5.06 20.08 22.95
CA GLU A 602 5.61 20.74 21.76
C GLU A 602 5.09 22.17 21.57
N TYR A 603 3.82 22.43 21.89
CA TYR A 603 3.13 23.69 21.60
C TYR A 603 2.57 24.41 22.83
N GLY A 604 2.55 23.78 24.01
CA GLY A 604 2.13 24.40 25.26
C GLY A 604 0.62 24.65 25.36
N ILE A 605 -0.20 23.98 24.56
CA ILE A 605 -1.65 24.20 24.49
C ILE A 605 -2.39 22.94 24.05
N ILE A 606 -3.61 22.76 24.56
CA ILE A 606 -4.64 21.92 23.95
C ILE A 606 -5.76 22.88 23.50
N PRO A 607 -6.02 23.03 22.20
CA PRO A 607 -7.06 23.94 21.73
C PRO A 607 -8.46 23.50 22.19
N GLU A 608 -9.27 24.45 22.66
CA GLU A 608 -10.69 24.21 22.94
C GLU A 608 -11.53 24.16 21.65
N ASP A 609 -11.17 24.98 20.65
CA ASP A 609 -11.80 24.93 19.33
C ASP A 609 -11.37 23.65 18.58
N PHE A 610 -12.37 22.96 18.03
CA PHE A 610 -12.14 21.67 17.40
C PHE A 610 -11.36 21.79 16.07
N ASN A 611 -11.52 22.87 15.30
CA ASN A 611 -10.74 23.05 14.07
C ASN A 611 -9.27 23.34 14.39
N GLN A 612 -9.00 24.14 15.42
CA GLN A 612 -7.65 24.36 15.93
C GLN A 612 -7.04 23.07 16.48
N TYR A 613 -7.82 22.21 17.15
CA TYR A 613 -7.36 20.89 17.60
C TYR A 613 -6.96 20.00 16.41
N ILE A 614 -7.79 19.94 15.36
CA ILE A 614 -7.47 19.18 14.13
C ILE A 614 -6.17 19.70 13.52
N TYR A 615 -6.07 21.00 13.28
CA TYR A 615 -4.88 21.66 12.75
C TYR A 615 -3.63 21.30 13.56
N LEU A 616 -3.69 21.50 14.88
CA LEU A 616 -2.56 21.24 15.77
C LEU A 616 -2.17 19.75 15.78
N SER A 617 -3.14 18.83 15.72
CA SER A 617 -2.86 17.39 15.67
C SER A 617 -2.12 16.99 14.39
N GLN A 618 -2.47 17.59 13.25
CA GLN A 618 -1.84 17.28 11.98
C GLN A 618 -0.42 17.83 11.90
N ILE A 619 -0.16 19.08 12.33
CA ILE A 619 1.20 19.61 12.34
C ILE A 619 2.09 18.92 13.39
N LEU A 620 1.50 18.43 14.49
CA LEU A 620 2.19 17.58 15.45
C LEU A 620 2.67 16.28 14.82
N GLN A 621 1.79 15.59 14.08
CA GLN A 621 2.17 14.40 13.30
C GLN A 621 3.23 14.73 12.24
N ALA A 622 3.08 15.85 11.52
CA ALA A 622 4.07 16.29 10.54
C ALA A 622 5.45 16.50 11.18
N LYS A 623 5.51 17.11 12.37
CA LYS A 623 6.75 17.30 13.15
C LYS A 623 7.38 15.97 13.56
N ALA A 624 6.56 15.00 13.97
CA ALA A 624 7.02 13.65 14.31
C ALA A 624 7.68 12.96 13.10
N LEU A 625 6.99 12.93 11.95
CA LEU A 625 7.50 12.31 10.73
C LEU A 625 8.72 13.05 10.17
N LYS A 626 8.73 14.40 10.19
CA LYS A 626 9.91 15.20 9.83
C LYS A 626 11.12 14.75 10.64
N THR A 627 10.96 14.68 11.97
CA THR A 627 12.04 14.33 12.89
C THR A 627 12.58 12.93 12.57
N ALA A 628 11.72 11.94 12.39
CA ALA A 628 12.13 10.58 12.06
C ALA A 628 12.82 10.48 10.69
N ILE A 629 12.14 10.93 9.63
CA ILE A 629 12.64 10.83 8.24
C ILE A 629 13.98 11.53 8.09
N GLU A 630 14.11 12.77 8.56
CA GLU A 630 15.35 13.53 8.40
C GLU A 630 16.48 12.90 9.21
N SER A 631 16.19 12.29 10.37
CA SER A 631 17.18 11.53 11.14
C SER A 631 17.65 10.28 10.42
N HIS A 632 16.74 9.51 9.82
CA HIS A 632 17.09 8.31 9.05
C HIS A 632 17.93 8.67 7.82
N ARG A 633 17.54 9.72 7.08
CA ARG A 633 18.28 10.18 5.89
C ARG A 633 19.61 10.84 6.23
N LEU A 634 19.72 11.54 7.36
CA LEU A 634 20.99 12.04 7.88
C LEU A 634 22.00 10.91 8.09
N ASN A 635 21.50 9.72 8.48
CA ASN A 635 22.31 8.53 8.73
C ASN A 635 22.39 7.59 7.51
N MET A 636 22.14 8.09 6.30
CA MET A 636 22.32 7.34 5.05
C MET A 636 23.71 6.68 4.99
N GLY A 637 23.75 5.39 4.71
CA GLY A 637 24.96 4.56 4.75
C GLY A 637 25.04 3.65 5.98
N TYR A 638 24.50 4.10 7.12
CA TYR A 638 24.16 3.22 8.25
C TYR A 638 22.71 2.73 8.11
N CYS A 639 21.78 3.69 8.00
CA CYS A 639 20.37 3.48 7.70
C CYS A 639 20.16 3.58 6.19
N MET A 640 19.43 2.65 5.60
CA MET A 640 19.21 2.59 4.15
C MET A 640 17.74 2.52 3.75
N GLY A 641 16.82 2.73 4.69
CA GLY A 641 15.42 2.88 4.34
C GLY A 641 14.55 3.35 5.48
N THR A 642 13.44 3.98 5.11
CA THR A 642 12.46 4.50 6.03
C THR A 642 11.05 4.41 5.46
N LEU A 643 10.21 3.60 6.09
CA LEU A 643 8.80 3.40 5.76
C LEU A 643 7.97 3.77 6.99
N TYR A 644 7.28 4.91 6.97
CA TYR A 644 6.44 5.29 8.10
C TYR A 644 5.13 4.50 8.11
N TRP A 645 4.58 4.32 9.31
CA TRP A 645 3.23 3.83 9.54
C TRP A 645 2.31 5.04 9.72
N GLN A 646 1.31 5.29 8.86
CA GLN A 646 0.93 4.54 7.63
C GLN A 646 0.53 5.51 6.51
N LEU A 647 0.42 5.03 5.27
CA LEU A 647 0.08 5.87 4.11
C LEU A 647 -1.38 6.33 4.13
N ASN A 648 -2.31 5.38 4.20
CA ASN A 648 -3.73 5.55 3.90
C ASN A 648 -4.64 4.97 5.00
N ASP A 649 -5.95 5.19 4.88
CA ASP A 649 -6.99 4.62 5.75
C ASP A 649 -7.97 3.72 4.98
N CYS A 650 -8.58 2.75 5.68
CA CYS A 650 -9.63 1.87 5.14
C CYS A 650 -11.06 2.35 5.45
N TRP A 651 -11.21 3.39 6.27
CA TRP A 651 -12.48 3.97 6.70
C TRP A 651 -12.21 5.35 7.38
N PRO A 652 -13.22 6.22 7.58
CA PRO A 652 -13.00 7.52 8.20
C PRO A 652 -12.57 7.40 9.67
N VAL A 653 -11.33 7.76 10.02
CA VAL A 653 -10.79 7.44 11.36
C VAL A 653 -9.69 8.42 11.81
N VAL A 654 -9.43 8.47 13.13
CA VAL A 654 -8.19 9.02 13.69
C VAL A 654 -7.11 7.94 13.67
N SER A 655 -6.08 8.14 12.85
CA SER A 655 -5.02 7.15 12.63
C SER A 655 -3.67 7.80 12.36
N TRP A 656 -2.67 6.95 12.12
CA TRP A 656 -1.34 7.33 11.69
C TRP A 656 -1.23 7.65 10.19
N SER A 657 -2.34 7.61 9.45
CA SER A 657 -2.34 7.88 8.02
C SER A 657 -1.81 9.29 7.73
N SER A 658 -1.11 9.47 6.62
CA SER A 658 -0.82 10.80 6.07
C SER A 658 -1.86 11.24 5.04
N ILE A 659 -2.62 10.31 4.47
CA ILE A 659 -3.78 10.55 3.61
C ILE A 659 -5.00 9.90 4.25
N ASP A 660 -6.05 10.68 4.49
CA ASP A 660 -7.29 10.13 5.07
C ASP A 660 -8.09 9.28 4.07
N TYR A 661 -9.13 8.59 4.56
CA TYR A 661 -9.97 7.70 3.76
C TYR A 661 -10.58 8.35 2.50
N TYR A 662 -10.83 9.66 2.52
CA TYR A 662 -11.40 10.37 1.37
C TYR A 662 -10.33 10.97 0.45
N GLY A 663 -9.06 10.60 0.63
CA GLY A 663 -7.95 11.04 -0.19
C GLY A 663 -7.43 12.45 0.17
N LYS A 664 -7.80 13.00 1.34
CA LYS A 664 -7.28 14.31 1.76
C LYS A 664 -5.91 14.15 2.39
N TRP A 665 -4.94 14.90 1.88
CA TRP A 665 -3.60 14.96 2.45
C TRP A 665 -3.63 15.70 3.78
N LYS A 666 -3.14 15.04 4.84
CA LYS A 666 -2.85 15.69 6.11
C LYS A 666 -1.55 16.50 6.00
N ALA A 667 -1.29 17.38 6.97
CA ALA A 667 -0.02 18.12 7.06
C ALA A 667 1.22 17.21 6.94
N SER A 668 1.12 15.99 7.47
CA SER A 668 2.18 15.00 7.41
C SER A 668 2.55 14.58 5.98
N HIS A 669 1.61 14.50 5.02
CA HIS A 669 1.93 14.13 3.64
C HIS A 669 2.73 15.23 2.92
N PHE A 670 2.35 16.50 3.13
CA PHE A 670 3.11 17.65 2.63
C PHE A 670 4.52 17.71 3.22
N GLN A 671 4.65 17.40 4.51
CA GLN A 671 5.95 17.35 5.16
C GLN A 671 6.80 16.17 4.69
N VAL A 672 6.21 14.98 4.50
CA VAL A 672 6.88 13.81 3.92
C VAL A 672 7.42 14.13 2.53
N LYS A 673 6.62 14.77 1.67
CA LYS A 673 7.06 15.24 0.34
C LYS A 673 8.34 16.08 0.40
N LYS A 674 8.44 16.97 1.39
CA LYS A 674 9.63 17.82 1.63
C LYS A 674 10.81 16.99 2.15
N SER A 675 10.60 16.15 3.17
CA SER A 675 11.67 15.36 3.78
C SER A 675 12.15 14.19 2.90
N TYR A 676 11.37 13.77 1.91
CA TYR A 676 11.75 12.80 0.87
C TYR A 676 12.28 13.43 -0.42
N ASN A 677 12.40 14.75 -0.51
CA ASN A 677 12.97 15.40 -1.69
C ASN A 677 14.35 14.81 -2.04
N PRO A 678 14.64 14.52 -3.33
CA PRO A 678 15.96 14.02 -3.76
C PRO A 678 17.15 14.81 -3.21
N PHE A 679 17.00 16.12 -3.02
CA PHE A 679 17.95 16.95 -2.28
C PHE A 679 17.32 17.43 -0.98
N LEU A 680 18.02 17.26 0.13
CA LEU A 680 17.55 17.66 1.44
C LEU A 680 18.68 18.30 2.24
N ILE A 681 18.40 19.45 2.84
CA ILE A 681 19.27 20.06 3.86
C ILE A 681 18.79 19.58 5.23
N VAL A 682 19.69 19.01 6.04
CA VAL A 682 19.40 18.59 7.42
C VAL A 682 20.34 19.31 8.38
N PHE A 683 19.76 19.91 9.42
CA PHE A 683 20.52 20.50 10.52
C PHE A 683 20.64 19.51 11.67
N ASN A 684 21.86 19.19 12.06
CA ASN A 684 22.15 18.42 13.26
C ASN A 684 22.64 19.35 14.36
N ASP A 685 21.83 19.49 15.41
CA ASP A 685 22.14 20.35 16.55
C ASP A 685 23.00 19.59 17.56
N GLU A 686 24.22 20.06 17.79
CA GLU A 686 25.17 19.51 18.75
C GLU A 686 25.45 20.51 19.87
N LYS A 687 26.19 20.09 20.91
CA LYS A 687 26.43 20.92 22.09
C LYS A 687 27.00 22.30 21.77
N ASP A 688 28.07 22.34 20.96
CA ASP A 688 28.85 23.57 20.70
C ASP A 688 28.66 24.12 19.27
N SER A 689 28.01 23.37 18.38
CA SER A 689 27.83 23.75 16.97
C SER A 689 26.53 23.21 16.38
N ILE A 690 26.10 23.78 15.25
CA ILE A 690 25.08 23.21 14.37
C ILE A 690 25.76 22.77 13.09
N LYS A 691 25.62 21.48 12.76
CA LYS A 691 26.16 20.91 11.54
C LYS A 691 25.09 20.89 10.45
N LEU A 692 25.43 21.41 9.28
CA LEU A 692 24.58 21.41 8.10
C LEU A 692 25.02 20.31 7.14
N TYR A 693 24.14 19.35 6.92
CA TYR A 693 24.33 18.27 5.97
C TYR A 693 23.47 18.46 4.73
N VAL A 694 23.98 18.03 3.59
CA VAL A 694 23.20 17.89 2.35
C VAL A 694 23.11 16.41 2.00
N VAL A 695 21.88 15.92 1.88
CA VAL A 695 21.53 14.58 1.40
C VAL A 695 21.22 14.65 -0.09
N SER A 696 21.71 13.67 -0.85
CA SER A 696 21.42 13.51 -2.27
C SER A 696 21.08 12.07 -2.58
N ASP A 697 19.90 11.85 -3.17
CA ASP A 697 19.51 10.56 -3.77
C ASP A 697 19.85 10.51 -5.28
N ASN A 698 20.44 11.57 -5.83
CA ASN A 698 20.70 11.64 -7.26
C ASN A 698 21.91 10.78 -7.65
N LEU A 699 21.88 10.22 -8.87
CA LEU A 699 22.97 9.41 -9.43
C LEU A 699 24.18 10.24 -9.87
N LYS A 700 23.98 11.54 -10.07
CA LYS A 700 25.00 12.45 -10.58
C LYS A 700 25.42 13.46 -9.52
N LYS A 701 26.71 13.78 -9.55
CA LYS A 701 27.28 14.92 -8.82
C LYS A 701 26.69 16.23 -9.34
N ILE A 702 26.41 17.17 -8.44
CA ILE A 702 25.87 18.49 -8.77
C ILE A 702 26.70 19.58 -8.10
N ASP A 703 26.94 20.66 -8.84
CA ASP A 703 27.54 21.88 -8.33
C ASP A 703 26.42 22.81 -7.86
N ALA A 704 26.53 23.34 -6.64
CA ALA A 704 25.50 24.22 -6.08
C ALA A 704 26.13 25.34 -5.23
N SER A 705 25.43 26.46 -5.12
CA SER A 705 25.72 27.50 -4.13
C SER A 705 24.87 27.26 -2.90
N LEU A 706 25.49 27.12 -1.74
CA LEU A 706 24.82 26.99 -0.45
C LEU A 706 24.78 28.36 0.22
N GLN A 707 23.59 28.90 0.43
CA GLN A 707 23.38 30.11 1.22
C GLN A 707 22.81 29.75 2.59
N ILE A 708 23.36 30.34 3.64
CA ILE A 708 22.96 30.11 5.03
C ILE A 708 22.72 31.47 5.68
N LYS A 709 21.59 31.64 6.37
CA LYS A 709 21.16 32.90 6.98
C LYS A 709 20.57 32.62 8.36
N ILE A 710 20.91 33.46 9.34
CA ILE A 710 20.14 33.59 10.59
C ILE A 710 19.34 34.87 10.48
N LEU A 711 18.03 34.72 10.56
CA LEU A 711 17.05 35.79 10.42
C LEU A 711 16.30 35.94 11.73
N ASP A 712 15.99 37.17 12.11
CA ASP A 712 14.93 37.39 13.10
C ASP A 712 13.54 37.23 12.46
N PHE A 713 12.50 37.16 13.29
CA PHE A 713 11.13 37.00 12.80
C PHE A 713 10.57 38.22 12.05
N ASN A 714 11.30 39.33 11.99
CA ASN A 714 10.96 40.52 11.19
C ASN A 714 11.76 40.57 9.86
N GLY A 715 12.55 39.54 9.55
CA GLY A 715 13.33 39.46 8.31
C GLY A 715 14.71 40.10 8.39
N LYS A 716 15.13 40.62 9.56
CA LYS A 716 16.47 41.19 9.71
C LYS A 716 17.51 40.08 9.64
N ASN A 717 18.44 40.21 8.70
CA ASN A 717 19.61 39.35 8.61
C ASN A 717 20.59 39.65 9.75
N ILE A 718 20.74 38.71 10.67
CA ILE A 718 21.68 38.79 11.78
C ILE A 718 23.05 38.30 11.34
N TRP A 719 23.07 37.22 10.57
CA TRP A 719 24.28 36.57 10.09
C TRP A 719 23.98 35.83 8.79
N ASN A 720 24.96 35.79 7.89
CA ASN A 720 24.88 34.97 6.69
C ASN A 720 26.25 34.42 6.28
N ASN A 721 26.21 33.36 5.48
CA ASN A 721 27.35 32.85 4.74
C ASN A 721 26.88 32.27 3.39
N SER A 722 27.79 32.22 2.42
CA SER A 722 27.59 31.63 1.11
C SER A 722 28.83 30.85 0.71
N GLU A 723 28.65 29.59 0.32
CA GLU A 723 29.73 28.69 -0.09
C GLU A 723 29.39 28.02 -1.42
N ASN A 724 30.38 27.79 -2.27
CA ASN A 724 30.21 26.89 -3.42
C ASN A 724 30.47 25.47 -2.95
N ILE A 725 29.49 24.59 -3.14
CA ILE A 725 29.54 23.21 -2.67
C ILE A 725 29.38 22.22 -3.82
N PHE A 726 29.95 21.04 -3.61
CA PHE A 726 29.74 19.88 -4.45
C PHE A 726 28.79 18.91 -3.76
N ILE A 727 27.63 18.63 -4.33
CA ILE A 727 26.69 17.63 -3.83
C ILE A 727 27.05 16.29 -4.47
N GLU A 728 27.60 15.40 -3.65
CA GLU A 728 28.01 14.06 -4.07
C GLU A 728 26.79 13.14 -4.28
N PRO A 729 26.83 12.19 -5.22
CA PRO A 729 25.71 11.30 -5.50
C PRO A 729 25.49 10.28 -4.38
N LEU A 730 24.22 9.95 -4.13
CA LEU A 730 23.75 8.84 -3.28
C LEU A 730 24.37 8.82 -1.87
N ARG A 731 24.44 9.98 -1.22
CA ARG A 731 25.01 10.08 0.12
C ARG A 731 24.56 11.31 0.88
N THR A 732 24.82 11.28 2.17
CA THR A 732 24.76 12.43 3.07
C THR A 732 26.16 12.98 3.30
N THR A 733 26.35 14.30 3.15
CA THR A 733 27.65 14.96 3.35
C THR A 733 27.53 16.18 4.24
N LEU A 734 28.46 16.32 5.20
CA LEU A 734 28.63 17.53 5.98
C LEU A 734 29.14 18.64 5.05
N LYS A 735 28.47 19.79 5.02
CA LYS A 735 28.85 20.94 4.20
C LYS A 735 29.31 22.14 5.00
N TYR A 736 28.75 22.35 6.18
CA TYR A 736 29.08 23.52 6.98
C TYR A 736 28.92 23.24 8.48
N ILE A 737 29.72 23.92 9.31
CA ILE A 737 29.65 23.86 10.77
C ILE A 737 29.47 25.29 11.28
N ILE A 738 28.37 25.53 12.00
CA ILE A 738 28.02 26.83 12.56
C ILE A 738 28.39 26.80 14.06
N PRO A 739 29.43 27.53 14.51
CA PRO A 739 29.77 27.59 15.93
C PRO A 739 28.72 28.38 16.72
N LYS A 740 28.17 27.79 17.79
CA LYS A 740 27.12 28.43 18.59
C LYS A 740 27.63 29.65 19.36
N ASN A 741 28.80 29.55 19.98
CA ASN A 741 29.32 30.58 20.88
C ASN A 741 29.59 31.92 20.19
N GLU A 742 29.95 31.90 18.91
CA GLU A 742 30.29 33.10 18.14
C GLU A 742 29.07 33.87 17.64
N ILE A 743 28.01 33.13 17.28
CA ILE A 743 26.87 33.65 16.53
C ILE A 743 25.61 33.75 17.41
N LEU A 744 25.38 32.76 18.27
CA LEU A 744 24.14 32.65 19.05
C LEU A 744 24.18 33.38 20.40
N SER A 745 25.37 33.67 20.94
CA SER A 745 25.53 34.38 22.23
C SER A 745 25.00 35.82 22.21
N LYS A 746 24.72 36.36 21.03
CA LYS A 746 24.30 37.76 20.81
C LYS A 746 22.84 37.90 20.39
N VAL A 747 22.06 36.81 20.38
CA VAL A 747 20.66 36.81 19.94
C VAL A 747 19.75 36.05 20.90
N GLU A 748 18.51 36.52 20.99
CA GLU A 748 17.44 35.81 21.69
C GLU A 748 16.96 34.64 20.81
N LEU A 749 17.28 33.40 21.22
CA LEU A 749 17.04 32.18 20.42
C LEU A 749 15.55 31.93 20.08
N ASN A 750 14.64 32.50 20.87
CA ASN A 750 13.20 32.41 20.64
C ASN A 750 12.66 33.43 19.63
N LYS A 751 13.52 34.32 19.08
CA LYS A 751 13.15 35.37 18.10
C LYS A 751 13.88 35.23 16.76
N VAL A 752 14.71 34.20 16.62
CA VAL A 752 15.52 33.96 15.42
C VAL A 752 15.37 32.53 14.93
N PHE A 753 15.67 32.32 13.66
CA PHE A 753 15.73 31.00 13.04
C PHE A 753 16.89 30.94 12.04
N LEU A 754 17.38 29.73 11.81
CA LEU A 754 18.36 29.42 10.79
C LEU A 754 17.63 28.96 9.52
N TYR A 755 18.02 29.52 8.38
CA TYR A 755 17.53 29.14 7.06
C TYR A 755 18.71 28.83 6.17
N ALA A 756 18.60 27.78 5.37
CA ALA A 756 19.57 27.50 4.32
C ALA A 756 18.89 27.05 3.04
N GLU A 757 19.52 27.39 1.92
CA GLU A 757 19.10 26.97 0.58
C GLU A 757 20.31 26.59 -0.27
N ALA A 758 20.17 25.51 -1.03
CA ALA A 758 21.11 25.09 -2.05
C ALA A 758 20.54 25.45 -3.43
N ILE A 759 21.32 26.16 -4.22
CA ILE A 759 20.92 26.71 -5.51
C ILE A 759 21.80 26.11 -6.61
N ASN A 760 21.17 25.51 -7.62
CA ASN A 760 21.82 25.04 -8.85
C ASN A 760 21.08 25.67 -10.04
N ASP A 761 21.82 26.27 -10.97
CA ASP A 761 21.29 26.96 -12.15
C ASP A 761 20.14 27.95 -11.85
N ASN A 762 20.35 28.81 -10.84
CA ASN A 762 19.38 29.80 -10.35
C ASN A 762 18.05 29.21 -9.82
N LYS A 763 18.01 27.91 -9.53
CA LYS A 763 16.86 27.24 -8.90
C LYS A 763 17.25 26.72 -7.53
N ILE A 764 16.40 27.00 -6.53
CA ILE A 764 16.51 26.37 -5.22
C ILE A 764 16.17 24.89 -5.40
N ILE A 765 17.15 24.01 -5.17
CA ILE A 765 17.00 22.56 -5.25
C ILE A 765 16.71 21.93 -3.88
N ALA A 766 17.13 22.59 -2.80
CA ALA A 766 16.81 22.21 -1.43
C ALA A 766 16.79 23.44 -0.54
N SER A 767 15.89 23.48 0.43
CA SER A 767 15.85 24.49 1.48
C SER A 767 15.32 23.89 2.77
N ASN A 768 15.78 24.36 3.92
CA ASN A 768 15.21 23.98 5.20
C ASN A 768 15.38 25.11 6.23
N SER A 769 14.51 25.10 7.24
CA SER A 769 14.55 26.02 8.37
C SER A 769 14.73 25.25 9.67
N TYR A 770 15.51 25.81 10.58
CA TYR A 770 15.76 25.28 11.90
C TYR A 770 15.50 26.36 12.97
N PHE A 771 14.74 25.97 13.99
CA PHE A 771 14.39 26.80 15.13
C PHE A 771 15.16 26.31 16.35
N PHE A 772 15.74 27.24 17.11
CA PHE A 772 16.67 26.93 18.20
C PHE A 772 15.99 26.53 19.51
N VAL A 773 14.68 26.78 19.60
CA VAL A 773 13.85 26.46 20.77
C VAL A 773 12.58 25.74 20.30
N SER A 774 11.86 25.14 21.23
CA SER A 774 10.60 24.45 20.92
C SER A 774 9.51 25.44 20.47
N ASP A 775 8.49 24.97 19.74
CA ASP A 775 7.47 25.85 19.17
C ASP A 775 6.74 26.66 20.25
N LYS A 776 6.51 26.07 21.43
CA LYS A 776 5.92 26.75 22.60
C LYS A 776 6.75 27.91 23.15
N GLU A 777 8.07 27.91 22.93
CA GLU A 777 8.99 28.95 23.42
C GLU A 777 9.19 30.09 22.42
N LEU A 778 8.83 29.91 21.13
CA LEU A 778 9.00 30.94 20.09
C LEU A 778 8.13 32.17 20.36
N ASP A 779 8.71 33.36 20.26
CA ASP A 779 8.01 34.65 20.36
C ASP A 779 7.43 35.05 18.99
N LEU A 780 6.40 34.31 18.55
CA LEU A 780 5.83 34.48 17.20
C LEU A 780 5.08 35.82 17.08
N PRO A 781 5.40 36.64 16.05
CA PRO A 781 4.76 37.93 15.88
C PRO A 781 3.32 37.79 15.36
N GLN A 782 2.45 38.74 15.73
CA GLN A 782 1.19 38.94 15.02
C GLN A 782 1.45 39.72 13.72
N VAL A 783 0.92 39.21 12.60
CA VAL A 783 1.06 39.79 11.26
C VAL A 783 -0.04 39.23 10.35
N GLU A 784 -0.51 40.05 9.41
CA GLU A 784 -1.48 39.61 8.40
C GLU A 784 -0.78 38.98 7.19
N ILE A 785 -1.42 37.96 6.60
CA ILE A 785 -0.97 37.37 5.34
C ILE A 785 -1.48 38.23 4.19
N PHE A 786 -0.56 38.77 3.38
CA PHE A 786 -0.93 39.33 2.09
C PHE A 786 -1.19 38.18 1.11
N LYS A 787 -2.36 38.20 0.45
CA LYS A 787 -2.75 37.21 -0.56
C LYS A 787 -3.09 37.86 -1.90
N GLU A 788 -2.66 37.22 -2.98
CA GLU A 788 -3.00 37.60 -4.36
C GLU A 788 -3.36 36.33 -5.15
N LEU A 789 -4.49 36.34 -5.86
CA LEU A 789 -4.97 35.19 -6.63
C LEU A 789 -4.90 35.48 -8.13
N LYS A 790 -4.17 34.65 -8.88
CA LYS A 790 -4.02 34.76 -10.34
C LYS A 790 -4.61 33.56 -11.05
N LYS A 791 -5.17 33.76 -12.24
CA LYS A 791 -5.68 32.68 -13.09
C LYS A 791 -4.54 31.80 -13.62
N ALA A 792 -4.76 30.49 -13.69
CA ALA A 792 -3.86 29.50 -14.27
C ALA A 792 -4.64 28.48 -15.13
N ASP A 793 -3.94 27.63 -15.88
CA ASP A 793 -4.55 26.71 -16.85
C ASP A 793 -5.56 25.73 -16.22
N PHE A 794 -5.28 25.28 -14.99
CA PHE A 794 -6.09 24.29 -14.27
C PHE A 794 -6.59 24.81 -12.90
N GLY A 795 -6.88 26.11 -12.82
CA GLY A 795 -7.38 26.75 -11.61
C GLY A 795 -6.71 28.10 -11.36
N TYR A 796 -6.02 28.23 -10.22
CA TYR A 796 -5.42 29.51 -9.79
C TYR A 796 -4.03 29.33 -9.16
N ILE A 797 -3.24 30.40 -9.16
CA ILE A 797 -2.02 30.54 -8.37
C ILE A 797 -2.33 31.53 -7.23
N LEU A 798 -2.26 31.04 -6.00
CA LEU A 798 -2.33 31.84 -4.78
C LEU A 798 -0.91 32.24 -4.36
N ILE A 799 -0.63 33.53 -4.41
CA ILE A 799 0.65 34.12 -4.00
C ILE A 799 0.47 34.67 -2.59
N LEU A 800 1.24 34.15 -1.64
CA LEU A 800 1.23 34.60 -0.24
C LEU A 800 2.53 35.33 0.08
N ARG A 801 2.42 36.44 0.82
CA ARG A 801 3.54 37.26 1.28
C ARG A 801 3.34 37.67 2.74
N SER A 802 4.44 37.84 3.46
CA SER A 802 4.44 38.40 4.81
C SER A 802 5.76 39.13 5.05
N THR A 803 5.71 40.25 5.79
CA THR A 803 6.91 40.97 6.24
C THR A 803 7.51 40.38 7.53
N LYS A 804 6.84 39.40 8.13
CA LYS A 804 7.27 38.70 9.35
C LYS A 804 7.07 37.19 9.22
N LEU A 805 7.72 36.42 10.07
CA LEU A 805 7.59 34.97 10.07
C LEU A 805 6.15 34.56 10.46
N ILE A 806 5.54 33.70 9.64
CA ILE A 806 4.31 32.99 9.97
C ILE A 806 4.56 31.50 9.90
N ARG A 807 4.37 30.80 11.01
CA ARG A 807 4.69 29.37 11.17
C ARG A 807 3.50 28.49 10.78
N ASN A 808 3.78 27.44 10.02
CA ASN A 808 2.85 26.36 9.64
C ASN A 808 1.50 26.86 9.08
N VAL A 809 1.52 27.76 8.10
CA VAL A 809 0.33 28.25 7.39
C VAL A 809 -0.43 27.08 6.77
N MET A 810 -1.63 26.82 7.27
CA MET A 810 -2.61 25.94 6.64
C MET A 810 -3.59 26.78 5.85
N ILE A 811 -3.71 26.48 4.57
CA ILE A 811 -4.71 27.03 3.65
C ILE A 811 -5.91 26.08 3.67
N LYS A 812 -7.08 26.63 3.97
CA LYS A 812 -8.36 25.94 3.90
C LYS A 812 -9.29 26.71 2.98
N ILE A 813 -10.01 26.02 2.11
CA ILE A 813 -11.01 26.64 1.24
C ILE A 813 -12.36 25.98 1.47
N GLU A 814 -13.29 26.70 2.10
CA GLU A 814 -14.58 26.12 2.47
C GLU A 814 -15.48 25.85 1.25
N ASN A 815 -16.31 24.80 1.36
CA ASN A 815 -17.43 24.50 0.46
C ASN A 815 -17.08 24.31 -1.02
N ILE A 816 -15.82 23.99 -1.34
CA ILE A 816 -15.38 23.70 -2.71
C ILE A 816 -14.46 22.48 -2.75
N ASP A 817 -14.44 21.79 -3.89
CA ASP A 817 -13.45 20.75 -4.16
C ASP A 817 -12.18 21.37 -4.74
N TYR A 818 -11.05 21.07 -4.09
CA TYR A 818 -9.74 21.57 -4.49
C TYR A 818 -8.61 20.60 -4.11
N GLN A 819 -7.47 20.77 -4.78
CA GLN A 819 -6.18 20.25 -4.39
C GLN A 819 -5.15 21.38 -4.39
N LEU A 820 -4.19 21.31 -3.46
CA LEU A 820 -3.12 22.31 -3.33
C LEU A 820 -1.78 21.68 -3.68
N SER A 821 -0.91 22.41 -4.39
CA SER A 821 0.44 21.93 -4.68
C SER A 821 1.36 21.88 -3.45
N ASP A 822 1.10 22.74 -2.45
CA ASP A 822 1.74 22.73 -1.13
C ASP A 822 0.77 23.32 -0.08
N ASN A 823 0.95 22.92 1.18
CA ASN A 823 0.18 23.40 2.33
C ASN A 823 1.01 23.17 3.61
N TYR A 824 0.59 23.73 4.76
CA TYR A 824 1.27 23.57 6.05
C TYR A 824 2.76 23.96 5.98
N PHE A 825 3.05 25.15 5.49
CA PHE A 825 4.42 25.65 5.30
C PHE A 825 4.69 26.90 6.14
N ASP A 826 5.96 27.21 6.37
CA ASP A 826 6.34 28.49 6.95
C ASP A 826 6.36 29.56 5.85
N LEU A 827 5.73 30.70 6.11
CA LEU A 827 5.84 31.89 5.28
C LEU A 827 6.94 32.78 5.88
N LEU A 828 8.12 32.74 5.27
CA LEU A 828 9.29 33.46 5.74
C LEU A 828 9.20 34.96 5.36
N PRO A 829 9.78 35.88 6.16
CA PRO A 829 9.76 37.31 5.87
C PRO A 829 10.29 37.62 4.47
N ASP A 830 9.52 38.36 3.69
CA ASP A 830 9.85 38.83 2.34
C ASP A 830 10.18 37.73 1.31
N MET A 831 9.79 36.48 1.60
CA MET A 831 9.93 35.34 0.70
C MET A 831 8.55 34.85 0.25
N PRO A 832 8.06 35.28 -0.94
CA PRO A 832 6.73 34.90 -1.42
C PRO A 832 6.64 33.38 -1.68
N VAL A 833 5.49 32.81 -1.37
CA VAL A 833 5.15 31.41 -1.70
C VAL A 833 4.03 31.38 -2.71
N ASN A 834 4.20 30.59 -3.78
CA ASN A 834 3.21 30.40 -4.83
C ASN A 834 2.58 29.01 -4.70
N ILE A 835 1.26 28.95 -4.55
CA ILE A 835 0.50 27.71 -4.39
C ILE A 835 -0.45 27.55 -5.57
N ASN A 836 -0.34 26.45 -6.30
CA ASN A 836 -1.34 26.09 -7.30
C ASN A 836 -2.57 25.52 -6.59
N ILE A 837 -3.74 26.09 -6.90
CA ILE A 837 -5.05 25.62 -6.48
C ILE A 837 -5.70 24.98 -7.70
N PHE A 838 -5.78 23.66 -7.69
CA PHE A 838 -6.46 22.89 -8.73
C PHE A 838 -7.94 22.79 -8.38
N THR A 839 -8.80 23.44 -9.17
CA THR A 839 -10.26 23.43 -8.95
C THR A 839 -10.99 23.82 -10.23
N LYS A 840 -12.24 23.37 -10.36
CA LYS A 840 -13.17 23.81 -11.42
C LYS A 840 -14.00 25.04 -11.01
N THR A 841 -13.80 25.55 -9.80
CA THR A 841 -14.60 26.64 -9.21
C THR A 841 -14.15 28.02 -9.72
N THR A 842 -15.06 28.99 -9.74
CA THR A 842 -14.81 30.38 -10.14
C THR A 842 -13.89 31.14 -9.17
N GLN A 843 -13.14 32.12 -9.66
CA GLN A 843 -12.14 32.86 -8.90
C GLN A 843 -12.72 33.58 -7.68
N GLU A 844 -13.89 34.21 -7.86
CA GLU A 844 -14.61 34.93 -6.81
C GLU A 844 -14.91 34.01 -5.61
N LYS A 845 -15.59 32.89 -5.87
CA LYS A 845 -15.87 31.84 -4.86
C LYS A 845 -14.60 31.29 -4.20
N VAL A 846 -13.52 31.10 -4.94
CA VAL A 846 -12.25 30.66 -4.34
C VAL A 846 -11.71 31.74 -3.41
N GLY A 847 -11.63 32.99 -3.86
CA GLY A 847 -11.09 34.12 -3.10
C GLY A 847 -11.85 34.41 -1.79
N GLU A 848 -13.18 34.34 -1.84
CA GLU A 848 -14.08 34.59 -0.69
C GLU A 848 -13.98 33.53 0.41
N ASN A 849 -13.61 32.29 0.07
CA ASN A 849 -13.64 31.15 0.99
C ASN A 849 -12.25 30.70 1.48
N ILE A 850 -11.17 31.44 1.15
CA ILE A 850 -9.81 31.13 1.65
C ILE A 850 -9.67 31.59 3.11
N GLU A 851 -9.46 30.62 3.99
CA GLU A 851 -9.10 30.77 5.39
C GLU A 851 -7.65 30.32 5.63
N PHE A 852 -7.02 30.92 6.63
CA PHE A 852 -5.69 30.51 7.10
C PHE A 852 -5.76 30.10 8.56
N PHE A 853 -5.03 29.04 8.91
CA PHE A 853 -4.71 28.68 10.29
C PHE A 853 -3.20 28.72 10.46
N THR A 854 -2.73 29.30 11.56
CA THR A 854 -1.29 29.48 11.81
C THR A 854 -0.95 29.23 13.28
N LEU A 855 0.30 28.89 13.57
CA LEU A 855 0.76 28.83 14.97
C LEU A 855 0.81 30.21 15.62
N ASN A 856 0.93 31.29 14.82
CA ASN A 856 1.02 32.65 15.32
C ASN A 856 -0.29 33.08 16.01
N GLU A 857 -1.44 32.56 15.59
CA GLU A 857 -2.76 32.93 16.13
C GLU A 857 -3.18 32.13 17.38
N LEU A 858 -2.43 31.09 17.75
CA LEU A 858 -2.76 30.24 18.90
C LEU A 858 -2.44 30.92 20.25
N LYS A 859 -3.45 31.05 21.11
CA LYS A 859 -3.30 31.59 22.48
C LYS A 859 -2.72 30.54 23.44
N ARG A 860 -1.41 30.54 23.63
CA ARG A 860 -0.72 29.56 24.50
C ARG A 860 -1.05 29.72 25.98
N LEU A 861 -0.95 28.63 26.75
CA LEU A 861 -0.94 28.68 28.20
C LEU A 861 0.34 29.40 28.64
N LYS A 862 0.20 30.52 29.36
CA LYS A 862 1.34 31.27 29.90
C LYS A 862 1.98 30.56 31.07
#